data_AF-A0A3M0WAU9-F1
#
_entry.id   AF-A0A3M0WAU9-F1
#
_cell.length_a   1.000
_cell.length_b   1.000
_cell.length_c   1.000
_cell.angle_alpha   90.00
_cell.angle_beta   90.00
_cell.angle_gamma   90.00
#
_symmetry.space_group_name_H-M   'P 1'
#
loop_
_entity.id
_entity.type
_entity.pdbx_description
1 polymer ?
#
loop_
_entity_poly.entity_id
_entity_poly.type
_entity_poly.pdbx_seq_one_letter_code
_entity_poly.pdbx_strand_id
1 'polypeptide(L)'
;MLTQQSSLQRALSPPEASLGSRAPCKFYATKRGGRHALTVSSDSHTRVVTKPIPAAQQADPQAFEIRQVVRRFNPAVSRNEQDDATLAFKLAPSDPDFPFELDGLHVSLKVPKDYRKGGEGPSIRVTNPEIERGFQINVERGFDSLVRQNPRRTLLALLNELDKNLEAFLTAPKAQTIKIVTHQDKQPSLAPTQPVNASEQCAGPSTPSTASEFHPTAQQKAEARSRRDTELRQLEARLRNVPGFRRHGDGTTFNVPLTLPKPDRLPKALHSLKDTTLTVPPLYPLQPCSIKLAGVDGNEVARVEAAFLQHAVQESQLTLMAHINHLIHNVHLMVKDPEPEVDTAIVPTSLPQSGHVADTDIRKLTLNEEKPHVHVIPRPPEWDHRPGSPSSSSIIFSLPNLELYGIELLEIASCSLSVRCLRCKTVIDLKNIRARTSAIMTTSSDACPKCSVVISARFTAEPLHANSIKAGFLDLVGCTVADMLPSVFLPTCSYCSTTAVLPGVVAVRGDTSLSVCRTCHQKMSFGIPEAKFLRVSSAAEGLPLRVKDKTQKADKLGIVAGTPLPDYGRCSHYRKSYRWFRFSCCQKVYPCDRCHDAQVQEDDGAAKHPNEHANRMICGYCSREQNYRPDVCGICHASLVGRRGGGFWEGGKGTRDRVRMSRKDPRKYRNKKAVDGEAKKKT
;
A
#
# COMPACT_ATOMS: atom_id res chain seq x y z
N MET A 1 -65.77 -48.39 -36.48
CA MET A 1 -65.64 -48.78 -35.06
C MET A 1 -65.66 -47.48 -34.26
N LEU A 2 -66.68 -47.20 -33.44
CA LEU A 2 -66.97 -47.82 -32.12
C LEU A 2 -65.92 -47.45 -31.06
N THR A 3 -66.23 -46.81 -29.92
CA THR A 3 -67.39 -45.95 -29.51
C THR A 3 -67.14 -45.39 -28.10
N GLN A 4 -67.40 -44.09 -27.86
CA GLN A 4 -67.85 -43.53 -26.54
C GLN A 4 -66.88 -43.72 -25.33
N GLN A 5 -67.08 -43.27 -24.07
CA GLN A 5 -67.77 -42.15 -23.39
C GLN A 5 -66.96 -41.86 -22.08
N SER A 6 -67.18 -40.90 -21.16
CA SER A 6 -68.16 -39.80 -20.89
C SER A 6 -67.47 -38.83 -19.89
N SER A 7 -67.54 -37.49 -20.00
CA SER A 7 -68.59 -36.52 -19.54
C SER A 7 -68.53 -36.12 -18.04
N LEU A 8 -69.15 -34.96 -17.71
CA LEU A 8 -69.21 -34.24 -16.40
C LEU A 8 -68.00 -33.31 -16.08
N GLN A 9 -68.00 -31.97 -16.27
CA GLN A 9 -69.00 -30.92 -16.60
C GLN A 9 -69.65 -30.13 -15.43
N ARG A 10 -69.04 -28.99 -15.07
CA ARG A 10 -69.60 -27.67 -14.61
C ARG A 10 -68.41 -26.80 -14.15
N ALA A 11 -68.14 -25.55 -14.56
CA ALA A 11 -68.92 -24.38 -15.02
C ALA A 11 -69.56 -23.54 -13.89
N LEU A 12 -69.01 -22.33 -13.64
CA LEU A 12 -69.68 -21.01 -13.64
C LEU A 12 -68.84 -19.89 -12.95
N SER A 13 -68.98 -18.67 -13.47
CA SER A 13 -68.52 -17.36 -12.95
C SER A 13 -69.52 -16.28 -13.41
N PRO A 14 -69.49 -15.02 -12.93
CA PRO A 14 -69.10 -14.47 -11.62
C PRO A 14 -70.38 -14.05 -10.84
N PRO A 15 -70.39 -12.96 -10.02
CA PRO A 15 -70.76 -11.64 -10.59
C PRO A 15 -70.08 -10.42 -9.93
N GLU A 16 -70.25 -9.24 -10.55
CA GLU A 16 -70.04 -7.91 -9.94
C GLU A 16 -71.34 -7.34 -9.35
N ALA A 17 -71.25 -6.42 -8.39
CA ALA A 17 -72.35 -5.53 -7.98
C ALA A 17 -71.78 -4.23 -7.38
N SER A 18 -72.50 -3.10 -7.49
CA SER A 18 -71.95 -1.76 -7.27
C SER A 18 -72.81 -0.82 -6.39
N LEU A 19 -72.14 0.20 -5.85
CA LEU A 19 -72.63 1.54 -5.46
C LEU A 19 -74.02 1.69 -4.80
N GLY A 20 -74.01 2.15 -3.54
CA GLY A 20 -75.15 2.82 -2.89
C GLY A 20 -74.66 4.02 -2.06
N SER A 21 -75.37 5.16 -2.10
CA SER A 21 -74.90 6.41 -1.47
C SER A 21 -76.03 7.26 -0.87
N ARG A 22 -75.75 7.96 0.24
CA ARG A 22 -76.33 9.28 0.58
C ARG A 22 -75.68 9.91 1.84
N ALA A 23 -75.72 11.24 1.87
CA ALA A 23 -75.41 12.14 2.99
C ALA A 23 -76.73 12.94 3.30
N PRO A 24 -76.79 14.13 3.98
CA PRO A 24 -75.74 14.97 4.58
C PRO A 24 -76.08 15.65 5.94
N CYS A 25 -75.09 16.38 6.52
CA CYS A 25 -75.15 17.72 7.17
C CYS A 25 -73.85 17.91 8.00
N LYS A 26 -73.00 18.95 7.83
CA LYS A 26 -73.19 20.42 7.97
C LYS A 26 -73.57 20.83 9.40
N PHE A 27 -72.89 21.74 10.12
CA PHE A 27 -71.70 22.58 9.88
C PHE A 27 -70.70 22.42 11.09
N TYR A 28 -69.61 23.16 11.36
CA TYR A 28 -69.02 24.44 10.87
C TYR A 28 -67.47 24.35 10.85
N ALA A 29 -66.73 25.48 10.90
CA ALA A 29 -65.26 25.48 10.80
C ALA A 29 -64.56 26.63 11.58
N THR A 30 -63.29 26.41 11.99
CA THR A 30 -62.33 27.47 12.36
C THR A 30 -60.90 27.14 11.90
N LYS A 31 -60.09 28.20 11.70
CA LYS A 31 -58.85 28.24 10.89
C LYS A 31 -57.58 27.88 11.67
N ARG A 32 -56.56 27.39 10.93
CA ARG A 32 -55.09 27.72 10.94
C ARG A 32 -54.25 26.44 10.72
N GLY A 33 -53.25 26.37 9.84
CA GLY A 33 -52.78 27.29 8.80
C GLY A 33 -51.83 26.53 7.85
N GLY A 34 -51.74 26.92 6.57
CA GLY A 34 -51.07 26.13 5.52
C GLY A 34 -49.62 26.54 5.18
N ARG A 35 -49.25 26.35 3.89
CA ARG A 35 -47.91 26.43 3.24
C ARG A 35 -47.09 25.14 3.34
N HIS A 36 -46.40 24.66 2.30
CA HIS A 36 -46.54 24.90 0.85
C HIS A 36 -46.02 23.64 0.12
N ALA A 37 -46.62 23.28 -1.02
CA ALA A 37 -45.99 22.37 -1.97
C ALA A 37 -45.00 23.16 -2.85
N LEU A 38 -43.85 22.56 -3.17
CA LEU A 38 -42.93 23.06 -4.19
C LEU A 38 -42.45 21.89 -5.07
N THR A 39 -42.41 22.17 -6.37
CA THR A 39 -41.92 21.27 -7.42
C THR A 39 -40.40 21.10 -7.35
N VAL A 40 -39.91 19.87 -7.55
CA VAL A 40 -38.48 19.59 -7.67
C VAL A 40 -38.09 19.54 -9.15
N SER A 41 -37.38 20.55 -9.62
CA SER A 41 -36.72 20.54 -10.93
C SER A 41 -35.46 19.68 -10.90
N SER A 42 -35.11 19.09 -12.05
CA SER A 42 -33.88 18.33 -12.23
C SER A 42 -32.68 19.24 -12.48
N ASP A 43 -31.86 19.49 -11.45
CA ASP A 43 -30.39 19.48 -11.56
C ASP A 43 -29.71 19.75 -10.20
N SER A 44 -28.78 18.88 -9.79
CA SER A 44 -27.82 19.21 -8.73
C SER A 44 -26.63 18.24 -8.72
N HIS A 45 -25.42 18.77 -8.99
CA HIS A 45 -24.19 18.11 -8.56
C HIS A 45 -24.14 17.99 -7.03
N THR A 46 -23.45 16.98 -6.50
CA THR A 46 -23.36 16.69 -5.07
C THR A 46 -22.63 17.77 -4.28
N ARG A 47 -23.34 18.82 -3.87
CA ARG A 47 -22.82 19.89 -3.02
C ARG A 47 -22.61 19.37 -1.60
N VAL A 48 -21.35 19.11 -1.23
CA VAL A 48 -20.97 18.70 0.13
C VAL A 48 -21.30 19.83 1.11
N VAL A 49 -22.35 19.64 1.92
CA VAL A 49 -22.71 20.58 2.98
C VAL A 49 -21.74 20.40 4.14
N THR A 50 -20.80 21.34 4.26
CA THR A 50 -19.92 21.43 5.44
C THR A 50 -20.76 21.81 6.67
N LYS A 51 -20.43 21.21 7.82
CA LYS A 51 -21.07 21.57 9.09
C LYS A 51 -20.68 23.02 9.45
N PRO A 52 -21.60 23.83 9.99
CA PRO A 52 -21.27 25.20 10.40
C PRO A 52 -20.17 25.19 11.46
N ILE A 53 -19.13 25.99 11.23
CA ILE A 53 -18.03 26.16 12.17
C ILE A 53 -18.54 26.99 13.35
N PRO A 54 -18.33 26.57 14.61
CA PRO A 54 -18.73 27.38 15.77
C PRO A 54 -18.05 28.76 15.76
N ALA A 55 -18.78 29.82 16.10
CA ALA A 55 -18.23 31.19 16.14
C ALA A 55 -16.96 31.31 17.00
N ALA A 56 -16.88 30.55 18.11
CA ALA A 56 -15.70 30.50 18.97
C ALA A 56 -14.44 29.86 18.32
N GLN A 57 -14.60 29.10 17.23
CA GLN A 57 -13.51 28.56 16.41
C GLN A 57 -13.16 29.50 15.24
N GLN A 58 -14.08 30.36 14.81
CA GLN A 58 -13.80 31.42 13.82
C GLN A 58 -13.08 32.62 14.45
N ALA A 59 -13.43 33.00 15.69
CA ALA A 59 -12.81 34.12 16.40
C ALA A 59 -11.38 33.82 16.87
N ASP A 60 -11.12 32.62 17.39
CA ASP A 60 -9.79 32.17 17.81
C ASP A 60 -9.62 30.65 17.60
N PRO A 61 -9.05 30.20 16.47
CA PRO A 61 -8.83 28.79 16.19
C PRO A 61 -7.72 28.17 17.06
N GLN A 62 -6.73 28.95 17.52
CA GLN A 62 -5.63 28.44 18.35
C GLN A 62 -6.16 28.09 19.75
N ALA A 63 -6.75 29.06 20.45
CA ALA A 63 -7.29 28.79 21.77
C ALA A 63 -8.45 27.79 21.73
N PHE A 64 -9.22 27.70 20.63
CA PHE A 64 -10.21 26.64 20.48
C PHE A 64 -9.58 25.24 20.53
N GLU A 65 -8.48 25.00 19.83
CA GLU A 65 -7.80 23.69 19.85
C GLU A 65 -7.02 23.44 21.13
N ILE A 66 -6.38 24.45 21.72
CA ILE A 66 -5.79 24.35 23.07
C ILE A 66 -6.88 23.94 24.08
N ARG A 67 -8.07 24.55 24.02
CA ARG A 67 -9.23 24.17 24.87
C ARG A 67 -9.72 22.73 24.60
N GLN A 68 -9.52 22.17 23.41
CA GLN A 68 -9.81 20.75 23.14
C GLN A 68 -8.78 19.81 23.78
N VAL A 69 -7.49 20.11 23.65
CA VAL A 69 -6.41 19.33 24.28
C VAL A 69 -6.54 19.39 25.80
N VAL A 70 -6.78 20.58 26.35
CA VAL A 70 -6.97 20.79 27.80
C VAL A 70 -8.11 19.92 28.34
N ARG A 71 -9.26 19.89 27.66
CA ARG A 71 -10.42 19.09 28.06
C ARG A 71 -10.23 17.58 28.00
N ARG A 72 -9.26 17.07 27.22
CA ARG A 72 -9.03 15.62 27.06
C ARG A 72 -7.91 15.09 27.94
N PHE A 73 -6.83 15.85 28.11
CA PHE A 73 -5.60 15.37 28.76
C PHE A 73 -5.30 16.05 30.11
N ASN A 74 -6.10 17.06 30.51
CA ASN A 74 -5.93 17.85 31.73
C ASN A 74 -4.46 18.28 32.00
N PRO A 75 -3.79 18.93 31.02
CA PRO A 75 -2.39 19.34 31.10
C PRO A 75 -2.17 20.42 32.15
N ALA A 76 -0.95 20.45 32.70
CA ALA A 76 -0.41 21.69 33.24
C ALA A 76 -0.15 22.65 32.07
N VAL A 77 -0.70 23.86 32.15
CA VAL A 77 -0.58 24.89 31.10
C VAL A 77 0.30 26.02 31.60
N SER A 78 1.41 26.26 30.91
CA SER A 78 2.19 27.49 31.06
C SER A 78 2.13 28.32 29.78
N ARG A 79 2.37 29.62 29.91
CA ARG A 79 2.57 30.54 28.79
C ARG A 79 3.85 31.33 29.05
N ASN A 80 4.63 31.53 28.01
CA ASN A 80 5.86 32.31 28.07
C ASN A 80 5.58 33.76 27.66
N GLU A 81 6.53 34.66 27.88
CA GLU A 81 6.43 36.09 27.55
C GLU A 81 6.21 36.37 26.05
N GLN A 82 6.57 35.41 25.20
CA GLN A 82 6.34 35.41 23.75
C GLN A 82 4.93 34.90 23.34
N ASP A 83 4.04 34.68 24.31
CA ASP A 83 2.65 34.16 24.17
C ASP A 83 2.55 32.74 23.56
N ASP A 84 3.68 32.04 23.49
CA ASP A 84 3.77 30.60 23.23
C ASP A 84 3.13 29.80 24.39
N ALA A 85 2.21 28.90 24.06
CA ALA A 85 1.56 28.03 25.04
C ALA A 85 2.30 26.69 25.15
N THR A 86 2.67 26.29 26.36
CA THR A 86 3.27 24.98 26.64
C THR A 86 2.30 24.12 27.45
N LEU A 87 2.07 22.89 27.00
CA LEU A 87 1.08 21.96 27.54
C LEU A 87 1.78 20.68 27.99
N ALA A 88 1.91 20.46 29.30
CA ALA A 88 2.53 19.27 29.87
C ALA A 88 1.47 18.26 30.34
N PHE A 89 1.45 17.05 29.79
CA PHE A 89 0.46 16.00 30.11
C PHE A 89 1.00 14.58 29.91
N LYS A 90 0.24 13.60 30.40
CA LYS A 90 0.47 12.17 30.18
C LYS A 90 -0.46 11.65 29.08
N LEU A 91 0.12 11.09 28.02
CA LEU A 91 -0.56 10.42 26.92
C LEU A 91 -0.49 8.90 27.15
N ALA A 92 -1.60 8.28 27.55
CA ALA A 92 -1.70 6.82 27.61
C ALA A 92 -1.85 6.24 26.19
N PRO A 93 -1.13 5.16 25.81
CA PRO A 93 -1.31 4.48 24.53
C PRO A 93 -2.76 4.02 24.34
N SER A 94 -3.30 4.18 23.14
CA SER A 94 -4.66 3.70 22.80
C SER A 94 -4.72 2.20 22.47
N ASP A 95 -3.59 1.50 22.34
CA ASP A 95 -3.54 0.08 21.97
C ASP A 95 -3.53 -0.84 23.21
N PRO A 96 -4.44 -1.84 23.31
CA PRO A 96 -4.47 -2.78 24.43
C PRO A 96 -3.33 -3.81 24.41
N ASP A 97 -2.69 -4.06 23.26
CA ASP A 97 -1.63 -5.05 23.07
C ASP A 97 -0.24 -4.37 22.92
N PHE A 98 -0.10 -3.15 23.44
CA PHE A 98 1.10 -2.31 23.29
C PHE A 98 2.37 -3.00 23.86
N PRO A 99 3.44 -3.20 23.07
CA PRO A 99 4.54 -4.12 23.41
C PRO A 99 5.61 -3.56 24.38
N PHE A 100 5.42 -2.36 24.93
CA PHE A 100 6.36 -1.72 25.85
C PHE A 100 5.70 -1.47 27.22
N GLU A 101 6.43 -1.73 28.30
CA GLU A 101 6.00 -1.46 29.68
C GLU A 101 6.00 0.06 29.98
N LEU A 102 5.06 0.79 29.38
CA LEU A 102 4.95 2.24 29.48
C LEU A 102 3.55 2.64 30.00
N ASP A 103 3.51 2.97 31.28
CA ASP A 103 2.34 3.52 32.00
C ASP A 103 1.73 4.76 31.32
N GLY A 104 2.50 5.46 30.49
CA GLY A 104 2.07 6.52 29.56
C GLY A 104 3.18 7.52 29.25
N LEU A 105 3.17 8.06 28.04
CA LEU A 105 4.15 9.02 27.55
C LEU A 105 3.94 10.39 28.21
N HIS A 106 4.90 10.83 29.02
CA HIS A 106 4.95 12.18 29.58
C HIS A 106 5.50 13.13 28.51
N VAL A 107 4.66 14.12 28.17
CA VAL A 107 4.81 14.99 27.01
C VAL A 107 4.80 16.44 27.46
N SER A 108 5.73 17.24 26.93
CA SER A 108 5.62 18.69 26.89
C SER A 108 5.42 19.14 25.44
N LEU A 109 4.28 19.74 25.14
CA LEU A 109 3.87 20.17 23.80
C LEU A 109 3.94 21.71 23.71
N LYS A 110 4.84 22.24 22.87
CA LYS A 110 4.93 23.67 22.55
C LYS A 110 3.96 23.99 21.40
N VAL A 111 3.15 25.04 21.57
CA VAL A 111 2.20 25.51 20.55
C VAL A 111 2.45 26.99 20.26
N PRO A 112 3.23 27.32 19.20
CA PRO A 112 3.50 28.70 18.82
C PRO A 112 2.25 29.46 18.40
N LYS A 113 2.24 30.79 18.59
CA LYS A 113 1.08 31.65 18.27
C LYS A 113 0.64 31.57 16.80
N ASP A 114 1.59 31.51 15.88
CA ASP A 114 1.35 31.60 14.44
C ASP A 114 1.48 30.26 13.68
N TYR A 115 1.42 29.12 14.39
CA TYR A 115 1.48 27.77 13.79
C TYR A 115 0.39 27.51 12.73
N ARG A 116 -0.72 28.26 12.79
CA ARG A 116 -1.83 28.19 11.81
C ARG A 116 -1.72 29.18 10.64
N LYS A 117 -0.73 30.07 10.66
CA LYS A 117 -0.51 31.11 9.63
C LYS A 117 0.74 30.85 8.77
N GLY A 118 1.47 29.77 9.03
CA GLY A 118 2.70 29.40 8.31
C GLY A 118 4.00 29.70 9.07
N GLY A 119 3.94 30.07 10.35
CA GLY A 119 5.12 30.11 11.23
C GLY A 119 5.52 28.72 11.74
N GLU A 120 6.35 28.67 12.79
CA GLU A 120 6.75 27.42 13.44
C GLU A 120 5.56 26.52 13.79
N GLY A 121 5.66 25.23 13.41
CA GLY A 121 4.68 24.22 13.79
C GLY A 121 4.69 23.92 15.30
N PRO A 122 3.62 23.30 15.85
CA PRO A 122 3.67 22.78 17.21
C PRO A 122 4.73 21.67 17.28
N SER A 123 5.53 21.67 18.34
CA SER A 123 6.62 20.70 18.54
C SER A 123 6.52 20.05 19.91
N ILE A 124 7.11 18.87 20.06
CA ILE A 124 6.93 18.02 21.23
C ILE A 124 8.28 17.70 21.89
N ARG A 125 8.27 17.47 23.20
CA ARG A 125 9.38 16.89 23.95
C ARG A 125 8.89 15.78 24.86
N VAL A 126 9.61 14.66 24.89
CA VAL A 126 9.32 13.53 25.78
C VAL A 126 10.11 13.71 27.08
N THR A 127 9.44 13.57 28.22
CA THR A 127 10.03 13.80 29.56
C THR A 127 10.06 12.56 30.45
N ASN A 128 9.70 11.38 29.93
CA ASN A 128 9.83 10.08 30.60
C ASN A 128 11.30 9.76 30.94
N PRO A 129 11.71 9.66 32.22
CA PRO A 129 13.05 9.19 32.59
C PRO A 129 13.32 7.73 32.20
N GLU A 130 12.28 6.91 32.02
CA GLU A 130 12.36 5.48 31.68
C GLU A 130 12.64 5.19 30.19
N ILE A 131 12.57 6.19 29.32
CA ILE A 131 12.83 6.05 27.88
C ILE A 131 14.22 6.61 27.55
N GLU A 132 15.14 5.82 26.95
CA GLU A 132 16.47 6.34 26.55
C GLU A 132 16.32 7.57 25.63
N ARG A 133 17.19 8.58 25.79
CA ARG A 133 17.12 9.82 25.01
C ARG A 133 17.15 9.61 23.48
N GLY A 134 17.75 8.52 23.01
CA GLY A 134 17.71 8.14 21.59
C GLY A 134 16.32 7.75 21.08
N PHE A 135 15.49 7.11 21.90
CA PHE A 135 14.09 6.81 21.56
C PHE A 135 13.17 8.03 21.78
N GLN A 136 13.44 8.84 22.81
CA GLN A 136 12.75 10.14 22.97
C GLN A 136 12.87 10.99 21.70
N ILE A 137 14.08 11.12 21.14
CA ILE A 137 14.34 11.88 19.90
C ILE A 137 13.63 11.26 18.68
N ASN A 138 13.43 9.93 18.63
CA ASN A 138 12.65 9.30 17.55
C ASN A 138 11.16 9.70 17.62
N VAL A 139 10.58 9.76 18.81
CA VAL A 139 9.19 10.22 19.02
C VAL A 139 9.05 11.72 18.72
N GLU A 140 10.02 12.54 19.14
CA GLU A 140 10.05 13.98 18.86
C GLU A 140 10.11 14.26 17.35
N ARG A 141 11.09 13.66 16.63
CA ARG A 141 11.21 13.75 15.17
C ARG A 141 10.01 13.15 14.43
N GLY A 142 9.40 12.10 14.99
CA GLY A 142 8.18 11.49 14.47
C GLY A 142 7.01 12.48 14.46
N PHE A 143 6.82 13.23 15.55
CA PHE A 143 5.82 14.29 15.63
C PHE A 143 6.12 15.44 14.67
N ASP A 144 7.36 15.92 14.60
CA ASP A 144 7.76 16.99 13.66
C ASP A 144 7.58 16.58 12.18
N SER A 145 7.66 15.28 11.89
CA SER A 145 7.33 14.71 10.58
C SER A 145 5.81 14.68 10.33
N LEU A 146 5.01 14.21 11.31
CA LEU A 146 3.54 14.23 11.24
C LEU A 146 2.99 15.65 11.02
N VAL A 147 3.56 16.65 11.70
CA VAL A 147 3.21 18.08 11.57
C VAL A 147 3.50 18.59 10.16
N ARG A 148 4.71 18.38 9.64
CA ARG A 148 5.10 18.80 8.27
C ARG A 148 4.30 18.11 7.17
N GLN A 149 3.95 16.84 7.36
CA GLN A 149 3.09 16.10 6.42
C GLN A 149 1.60 16.53 6.49
N ASN A 150 1.14 17.09 7.61
CA ASN A 150 -0.29 17.35 7.85
C ASN A 150 -0.59 18.78 8.36
N PRO A 151 -0.09 19.86 7.72
CA PRO A 151 -0.16 21.24 8.24
C PRO A 151 -1.58 21.80 8.38
N ARG A 152 -2.60 21.13 7.79
CA ARG A 152 -4.02 21.52 7.89
C ARG A 152 -4.82 20.77 8.97
N ARG A 153 -4.21 19.82 9.70
CA ARG A 153 -4.91 19.08 10.77
C ARG A 153 -5.07 19.90 12.06
N THR A 154 -5.94 19.42 12.93
CA THR A 154 -6.11 19.99 14.28
C THR A 154 -5.04 19.42 15.23
N LEU A 155 -4.68 20.17 16.27
CA LEU A 155 -3.70 19.75 17.27
C LEU A 155 -4.09 18.40 17.92
N LEU A 156 -5.38 18.22 18.21
CA LEU A 156 -5.95 16.98 18.71
C LEU A 156 -5.83 15.81 17.70
N ALA A 157 -5.93 16.07 16.40
CA ALA A 157 -5.76 15.05 15.37
C ALA A 157 -4.30 14.65 15.15
N LEU A 158 -3.35 15.58 15.34
CA LEU A 158 -1.91 15.29 15.33
C LEU A 158 -1.52 14.41 16.52
N LEU A 159 -2.03 14.72 17.73
CA LEU A 159 -1.82 13.88 18.92
C LEU A 159 -2.42 12.47 18.80
N ASN A 160 -3.59 12.33 18.15
CA ASN A 160 -4.16 11.02 17.84
C ASN A 160 -3.33 10.22 16.82
N GLU A 161 -2.63 10.89 15.91
CA GLU A 161 -1.77 10.22 14.92
C GLU A 161 -0.41 9.86 15.54
N LEU A 162 0.10 10.66 16.50
CA LEU A 162 1.26 10.32 17.31
C LEU A 162 1.03 9.04 18.12
N ASP A 163 -0.07 8.97 18.86
CA ASP A 163 -0.50 7.83 19.70
C ASP A 163 -0.48 6.50 18.90
N LYS A 164 -1.15 6.47 17.73
CA LYS A 164 -1.16 5.30 16.84
C LYS A 164 0.20 4.89 16.27
N ASN A 165 1.14 5.83 16.11
CA ASN A 165 2.46 5.56 15.54
C ASN A 165 3.54 5.45 16.63
N LEU A 166 3.16 5.50 17.92
CA LEU A 166 4.09 5.49 19.04
C LEU A 166 4.94 4.20 19.09
N GLU A 167 4.33 3.05 18.79
CA GLU A 167 5.04 1.78 18.65
C GLU A 167 6.12 1.86 17.55
N ALA A 168 5.78 2.39 16.37
CA ALA A 168 6.72 2.55 15.26
C ALA A 168 7.89 3.51 15.60
N PHE A 169 7.64 4.56 16.38
CA PHE A 169 8.69 5.48 16.83
C PHE A 169 9.58 4.91 17.95
N LEU A 170 9.06 4.01 18.80
CA LEU A 170 9.84 3.35 19.86
C LEU A 170 10.57 2.08 19.38
N THR A 171 10.06 1.39 18.35
CA THR A 171 10.76 0.28 17.67
C THR A 171 11.86 0.75 16.70
N ALA A 172 11.83 2.01 16.27
CA ALA A 172 12.87 2.59 15.42
C ALA A 172 14.25 2.60 16.11
N PRO A 173 15.36 2.36 15.38
CA PRO A 173 16.70 2.31 15.96
C PRO A 173 17.03 3.63 16.67
N LYS A 174 17.62 3.56 17.87
CA LYS A 174 17.84 4.73 18.72
C LYS A 174 18.65 5.83 18.03
N ALA A 175 18.17 7.06 18.10
CA ALA A 175 18.90 8.21 17.57
C ALA A 175 20.26 8.37 18.26
N GLN A 176 21.26 8.80 17.49
CA GLN A 176 22.59 9.10 18.02
C GLN A 176 22.52 10.30 18.99
N THR A 177 22.94 10.10 20.24
CA THR A 177 22.97 11.13 21.29
C THR A 177 24.41 11.42 21.72
N ILE A 178 24.88 12.65 21.53
CA ILE A 178 26.17 13.09 22.04
C ILE A 178 26.06 13.32 23.56
N LYS A 179 26.71 12.48 24.36
CA LYS A 179 26.76 12.63 25.82
C LYS A 179 27.84 13.65 26.19
N ILE A 180 27.48 14.94 26.22
CA ILE A 180 28.35 16.01 26.71
C ILE A 180 28.51 15.82 28.22
N VAL A 181 29.67 15.33 28.66
CA VAL A 181 30.03 15.23 30.08
C VAL A 181 30.66 16.55 30.50
N THR A 182 29.89 17.39 31.19
CA THR A 182 30.43 18.58 31.89
C THR A 182 31.23 18.12 33.10
N HIS A 183 32.54 17.95 32.94
CA HIS A 183 33.44 17.72 34.07
C HIS A 183 33.42 18.96 34.98
N GLN A 184 33.12 18.75 36.27
CA GLN A 184 33.31 19.76 37.31
C GLN A 184 34.61 19.42 38.03
N ASP A 185 35.59 20.32 37.98
CA ASP A 185 36.88 20.11 38.62
C ASP A 185 36.77 20.08 40.14
N LYS A 186 37.24 18.97 40.73
CA LYS A 186 37.53 18.87 42.16
C LYS A 186 38.89 18.20 42.37
N GLN A 187 39.86 19.01 42.78
CA GLN A 187 40.96 18.57 43.65
C GLN A 187 40.37 17.93 44.94
N PRO A 188 41.09 17.02 45.66
CA PRO A 188 42.53 17.13 45.87
C PRO A 188 43.40 15.85 45.96
N SER A 189 44.69 16.05 45.64
CA SER A 189 45.90 15.64 46.38
C SER A 189 46.23 14.18 46.76
N LEU A 190 47.56 13.93 46.72
CA LEU A 190 48.37 12.88 47.37
C LEU A 190 48.52 11.53 46.63
N ALA A 191 49.72 10.98 46.80
CA ALA A 191 50.35 9.86 46.09
C ALA A 191 51.16 9.04 47.17
N PRO A 192 52.20 8.23 46.88
CA PRO A 192 52.68 7.68 45.60
C PRO A 192 53.00 6.16 45.64
N THR A 193 53.27 5.55 44.49
CA THR A 193 54.46 4.67 44.35
C THR A 193 54.91 4.53 42.88
N GLN A 194 56.22 4.59 42.69
CA GLN A 194 57.01 4.33 41.46
C GLN A 194 57.78 2.99 41.66
N PRO A 195 58.68 2.47 40.79
CA PRO A 195 59.37 3.13 39.65
C PRO A 195 59.55 2.31 38.34
N VAL A 196 59.98 2.97 37.25
CA VAL A 196 61.36 2.86 36.68
C VAL A 196 61.64 3.95 35.62
N ASN A 197 62.84 4.55 35.76
CA ASN A 197 63.71 5.37 34.88
C ASN A 197 63.29 5.58 33.39
N ALA A 198 63.32 6.77 32.76
CA ALA A 198 64.38 7.81 32.60
C ALA A 198 65.45 7.45 31.53
N SER A 199 65.95 8.34 30.65
CA SER A 199 65.75 9.81 30.47
C SER A 199 66.27 10.34 29.11
N GLU A 200 65.94 11.62 28.76
CA GLU A 200 66.70 12.55 27.86
C GLU A 200 66.78 12.25 26.33
N GLN A 201 66.89 13.19 25.35
CA GLN A 201 66.70 14.66 25.18
C GLN A 201 66.80 15.00 23.63
N CYS A 202 66.47 16.16 23.01
CA CYS A 202 65.76 17.42 23.33
C CYS A 202 65.38 18.21 22.02
N ALA A 203 64.64 19.34 22.17
CA ALA A 203 64.53 20.56 21.32
C ALA A 203 64.16 20.55 19.80
N GLY A 204 63.09 21.31 19.44
CA GLY A 204 62.72 21.74 18.06
C GLY A 204 61.29 22.34 17.97
N PRO A 205 60.99 23.45 17.25
CA PRO A 205 59.77 24.24 17.55
C PRO A 205 58.59 24.29 16.54
N SER A 206 57.38 24.40 17.11
CA SER A 206 56.22 25.25 16.72
C SER A 206 55.22 24.89 15.59
N THR A 207 53.93 25.12 15.95
CA THR A 207 52.73 25.36 15.08
C THR A 207 52.06 24.15 14.39
N PRO A 208 50.74 24.20 14.08
CA PRO A 208 49.82 23.23 14.70
C PRO A 208 49.12 22.27 13.73
N SER A 209 48.76 21.08 14.24
CA SER A 209 47.90 20.12 13.53
C SER A 209 46.62 19.79 14.29
N THR A 210 45.53 20.40 13.83
CA THR A 210 44.33 19.71 13.30
C THR A 210 43.98 18.31 13.80
N ALA A 211 42.74 18.19 14.32
CA ALA A 211 41.88 17.00 14.43
C ALA A 211 42.46 15.70 15.05
N SER A 212 41.83 15.24 16.14
CA SER A 212 42.03 13.88 16.64
C SER A 212 41.48 12.85 15.66
N GLU A 213 42.36 12.09 15.02
CA GLU A 213 41.96 10.98 14.14
C GLU A 213 41.28 9.85 14.91
N PHE A 214 40.17 9.34 14.37
CA PHE A 214 39.49 8.17 14.89
C PHE A 214 40.23 6.89 14.49
N HIS A 215 41.27 6.51 15.24
CA HIS A 215 42.07 5.31 14.93
C HIS A 215 41.27 4.01 15.20
N PRO A 216 40.94 3.18 14.18
CA PRO A 216 40.16 1.97 14.40
C PRO A 216 40.97 0.89 15.13
N THR A 217 40.30 0.09 15.97
CA THR A 217 40.94 -0.90 16.84
C THR A 217 41.48 -2.10 16.04
N ALA A 218 42.40 -2.86 16.65
CA ALA A 218 42.96 -4.06 16.02
C ALA A 218 41.88 -5.10 15.64
N GLN A 219 40.86 -5.26 16.49
CA GLN A 219 39.72 -6.14 16.25
C GLN A 219 38.87 -5.66 15.05
N GLN A 220 38.52 -4.37 15.01
CA GLN A 220 37.79 -3.77 13.88
C GLN A 220 38.57 -3.92 12.56
N LYS A 221 39.89 -3.73 12.59
CA LYS A 221 40.77 -3.93 11.42
C LYS A 221 40.80 -5.38 10.94
N ALA A 222 40.71 -6.37 11.84
CA ALA A 222 40.62 -7.78 11.49
C ALA A 222 39.27 -8.17 10.90
N GLU A 223 38.17 -7.70 11.50
CA GLU A 223 36.80 -7.91 11.02
C GLU A 223 36.60 -7.29 9.62
N ALA A 224 37.06 -6.06 9.41
CA ALA A 224 37.02 -5.39 8.12
C ALA A 224 37.74 -6.20 7.03
N ARG A 225 38.96 -6.70 7.30
CA ARG A 225 39.69 -7.58 6.37
C ARG A 225 38.90 -8.85 6.03
N SER A 226 38.34 -9.52 7.03
CA SER A 226 37.53 -10.73 6.82
C SER A 226 36.28 -10.48 5.96
N ARG A 227 35.60 -9.34 6.18
CA ARG A 227 34.47 -8.89 5.36
C ARG A 227 34.91 -8.55 3.94
N ARG A 228 35.96 -7.74 3.78
CA ARG A 228 36.59 -7.40 2.49
C ARG A 228 36.92 -8.66 1.69
N ASP A 229 37.60 -9.63 2.26
CA ASP A 229 38.02 -10.85 1.55
C ASP A 229 36.82 -11.73 1.15
N THR A 230 35.69 -11.60 1.84
CA THR A 230 34.42 -12.26 1.48
C THR A 230 33.69 -11.53 0.35
N GLU A 231 33.62 -10.21 0.43
CA GLU A 231 33.06 -9.33 -0.61
C GLU A 231 33.85 -9.42 -1.93
N LEU A 232 35.18 -9.44 -1.87
CA LEU A 232 36.03 -9.61 -3.05
C LEU A 232 35.86 -10.97 -3.71
N ARG A 233 35.77 -12.07 -2.93
CA ARG A 233 35.44 -13.40 -3.46
C ARG A 233 34.07 -13.41 -4.14
N GLN A 234 33.07 -12.71 -3.59
CA GLN A 234 31.74 -12.62 -4.21
C GLN A 234 31.75 -11.76 -5.49
N LEU A 235 32.49 -10.64 -5.50
CA LEU A 235 32.68 -9.78 -6.65
C LEU A 235 33.35 -10.54 -7.81
N GLU A 236 34.48 -11.19 -7.54
CA GLU A 236 35.19 -12.01 -8.52
C GLU A 236 34.33 -13.17 -9.02
N ALA A 237 33.67 -13.94 -8.13
CA ALA A 237 32.83 -15.07 -8.51
C ALA A 237 31.65 -14.67 -9.42
N ARG A 238 31.14 -13.44 -9.31
CA ARG A 238 30.03 -12.93 -10.14
C ARG A 238 30.50 -12.28 -11.44
N LEU A 239 31.64 -11.58 -11.43
CA LEU A 239 32.11 -10.80 -12.58
C LEU A 239 33.18 -11.49 -13.44
N ARG A 240 33.82 -12.58 -12.98
CA ARG A 240 34.86 -13.32 -13.72
C ARG A 240 34.46 -13.74 -15.14
N ASN A 241 33.17 -14.00 -15.36
CA ASN A 241 32.64 -14.43 -16.66
C ASN A 241 32.08 -13.27 -17.50
N VAL A 242 32.18 -12.02 -17.03
CA VAL A 242 31.67 -10.83 -17.73
C VAL A 242 32.81 -10.23 -18.58
N PRO A 243 32.62 -10.05 -19.90
CA PRO A 243 33.68 -9.52 -20.76
C PRO A 243 34.05 -8.09 -20.36
N GLY A 244 35.34 -7.89 -20.07
CA GLY A 244 35.90 -6.61 -19.61
C GLY A 244 36.44 -6.65 -18.19
N PHE A 245 35.84 -7.44 -17.28
CA PHE A 245 36.23 -7.47 -15.86
C PHE A 245 37.68 -7.96 -15.67
N ARG A 246 38.48 -7.19 -14.92
CA ARG A 246 39.87 -7.54 -14.58
C ARG A 246 40.24 -7.02 -13.19
N ARG A 247 40.93 -7.85 -12.40
CA ARG A 247 41.63 -7.43 -11.18
C ARG A 247 43.02 -6.91 -11.54
N HIS A 248 43.45 -5.79 -10.95
CA HIS A 248 44.80 -5.27 -11.12
C HIS A 248 45.79 -5.93 -10.14
N GLY A 249 47.09 -5.79 -10.40
CA GLY A 249 48.15 -6.41 -9.61
C GLY A 249 48.14 -6.01 -8.13
N ASP A 250 47.75 -4.77 -7.83
CA ASP A 250 47.75 -4.17 -6.49
C ASP A 250 46.72 -4.81 -5.52
N GLY A 251 45.81 -5.64 -6.02
CA GLY A 251 44.77 -6.32 -5.22
C GLY A 251 43.71 -5.38 -4.61
N THR A 252 43.77 -4.08 -4.87
CA THR A 252 42.80 -3.06 -4.42
C THR A 252 41.94 -2.52 -5.56
N THR A 253 42.41 -2.57 -6.80
CA THR A 253 41.77 -1.96 -7.98
C THR A 253 41.25 -3.02 -8.96
N PHE A 254 40.04 -2.77 -9.49
CA PHE A 254 39.29 -3.69 -10.36
C PHE A 254 38.66 -2.91 -11.50
N ASN A 255 38.91 -3.29 -12.75
CA ASN A 255 38.11 -2.84 -13.89
C ASN A 255 36.77 -3.58 -13.88
N VAL A 256 35.67 -2.83 -13.87
CA VAL A 256 34.29 -3.31 -13.83
C VAL A 256 33.55 -2.73 -15.05
N PRO A 257 33.13 -3.57 -16.02
CA PRO A 257 32.31 -3.13 -17.15
C PRO A 257 30.89 -2.78 -16.67
N LEU A 258 30.34 -1.67 -17.17
CA LEU A 258 29.01 -1.17 -16.81
C LEU A 258 28.02 -1.33 -17.97
N THR A 259 26.89 -1.97 -17.70
CA THR A 259 25.75 -2.09 -18.63
C THR A 259 24.66 -1.08 -18.28
N LEU A 260 24.89 0.20 -18.60
CA LEU A 260 23.95 1.28 -18.30
C LEU A 260 22.63 1.09 -19.07
N PRO A 261 21.48 0.96 -18.39
CA PRO A 261 20.23 0.53 -19.04
C PRO A 261 19.52 1.61 -19.88
N LYS A 262 19.95 2.88 -19.79
CA LYS A 262 19.33 4.05 -20.44
C LYS A 262 20.40 5.11 -20.80
N PRO A 263 21.32 4.85 -21.74
CA PRO A 263 22.41 5.79 -22.08
C PRO A 263 21.89 7.18 -22.50
N ASP A 264 20.75 7.22 -23.19
CA ASP A 264 20.09 8.46 -23.67
C ASP A 264 19.69 9.45 -22.56
N ARG A 265 19.75 9.03 -21.28
CA ARG A 265 19.45 9.86 -20.11
C ARG A 265 20.68 10.46 -19.42
N LEU A 266 21.89 10.02 -19.78
CA LEU A 266 23.10 10.68 -19.35
C LEU A 266 23.34 11.95 -20.21
N PRO A 267 24.15 12.91 -19.75
CA PRO A 267 24.64 13.98 -20.59
C PRO A 267 25.72 13.48 -21.56
N LYS A 268 25.99 14.27 -22.61
CA LYS A 268 26.79 13.85 -23.77
C LYS A 268 28.21 13.38 -23.44
N ALA A 269 28.86 13.89 -22.40
CA ALA A 269 30.21 13.45 -22.04
C ALA A 269 30.20 12.00 -21.56
N LEU A 270 29.24 11.63 -20.69
CA LEU A 270 29.14 10.29 -20.12
C LEU A 270 28.52 9.23 -21.04
N HIS A 271 28.19 9.58 -22.30
CA HIS A 271 27.66 8.62 -23.29
C HIS A 271 28.68 7.56 -23.73
N SER A 272 29.99 7.83 -23.63
CA SER A 272 31.04 6.86 -23.95
C SER A 272 31.35 5.87 -22.82
N LEU A 273 30.80 6.06 -21.62
CA LEU A 273 31.11 5.27 -20.43
C LEU A 273 30.70 3.80 -20.58
N LYS A 274 31.69 2.89 -20.56
CA LYS A 274 31.50 1.44 -20.73
C LYS A 274 32.12 0.62 -19.60
N ASP A 275 33.11 1.17 -18.90
CA ASP A 275 33.83 0.52 -17.82
C ASP A 275 34.29 1.55 -16.77
N THR A 276 34.58 1.07 -15.57
CA THR A 276 35.00 1.87 -14.42
C THR A 276 36.06 1.14 -13.61
N THR A 277 36.95 1.89 -12.98
CA THR A 277 37.93 1.34 -12.04
C THR A 277 37.40 1.45 -10.61
N LEU A 278 36.88 0.35 -10.07
CA LEU A 278 36.51 0.26 -8.67
C LEU A 278 37.77 0.11 -7.81
N THR A 279 37.94 0.99 -6.84
CA THR A 279 38.99 0.94 -5.83
C THR A 279 38.37 0.51 -4.50
N VAL A 280 38.78 -0.66 -4.00
CA VAL A 280 38.38 -1.20 -2.70
C VAL A 280 39.59 -1.10 -1.76
N PRO A 281 39.58 -0.24 -0.73
CA PRO A 281 40.71 -0.08 0.18
C PRO A 281 40.89 -1.27 1.14
N PRO A 282 42.11 -1.49 1.68
CA PRO A 282 42.42 -2.65 2.53
C PRO A 282 41.71 -2.65 3.90
N LEU A 283 41.05 -1.55 4.27
CA LEU A 283 40.24 -1.41 5.48
C LEU A 283 38.72 -1.34 5.21
N TYR A 284 38.26 -1.62 3.98
CA TYR A 284 36.82 -1.70 3.68
C TYR A 284 36.09 -2.68 4.63
N PRO A 285 34.93 -2.33 5.22
CA PRO A 285 34.12 -1.13 4.96
C PRO A 285 34.45 0.11 5.83
N LEU A 286 35.40 0.02 6.77
CA LEU A 286 35.81 1.17 7.60
C LEU A 286 36.39 2.33 6.76
N GLN A 287 36.97 2.00 5.61
CA GLN A 287 37.32 2.94 4.55
C GLN A 287 36.43 2.63 3.32
N PRO A 288 35.64 3.59 2.82
CA PRO A 288 34.67 3.34 1.75
C PRO A 288 35.36 2.97 0.43
N CYS A 289 34.67 2.21 -0.42
CA CYS A 289 35.11 2.02 -1.80
C CYS A 289 34.85 3.29 -2.63
N SER A 290 35.69 3.51 -3.64
CA SER A 290 35.54 4.62 -4.58
C SER A 290 35.65 4.10 -6.02
N ILE A 291 35.20 4.90 -6.98
CA ILE A 291 35.29 4.59 -8.41
C ILE A 291 36.14 5.65 -9.12
N LYS A 292 36.70 5.27 -10.27
CA LYS A 292 37.11 6.20 -11.32
C LYS A 292 36.45 5.85 -12.63
N LEU A 293 35.90 6.83 -13.34
CA LEU A 293 35.27 6.59 -14.64
C LEU A 293 36.34 6.49 -15.74
N ALA A 294 36.15 5.58 -16.71
CA ALA A 294 37.09 5.38 -17.81
C ALA A 294 36.51 5.91 -19.14
N GLY A 295 37.36 6.53 -19.98
CA GLY A 295 36.97 6.99 -21.32
C GLY A 295 36.00 8.17 -21.35
N VAL A 296 35.96 8.98 -20.30
CA VAL A 296 35.16 10.21 -20.19
C VAL A 296 35.96 11.28 -19.42
N ASP A 297 35.92 12.52 -19.90
CA ASP A 297 36.52 13.70 -19.25
C ASP A 297 35.46 14.78 -18.96
N GLY A 298 35.68 15.58 -17.91
CA GLY A 298 34.90 16.78 -17.60
C GLY A 298 34.23 16.78 -16.21
N ASN A 299 33.68 17.93 -15.82
CA ASN A 299 33.16 18.17 -14.46
C ASN A 299 32.01 17.21 -14.04
N GLU A 300 31.34 16.57 -15.01
CA GLU A 300 30.31 15.56 -14.75
C GLU A 300 30.89 14.28 -14.11
N VAL A 301 32.14 13.92 -14.46
CA VAL A 301 32.85 12.77 -13.88
C VAL A 301 33.11 12.99 -12.40
N ALA A 302 33.69 14.14 -12.04
CA ALA A 302 33.99 14.50 -10.66
C ALA A 302 32.75 14.49 -9.75
N ARG A 303 31.58 14.91 -10.27
CA ARG A 303 30.30 14.84 -9.54
C ARG A 303 29.85 13.40 -9.29
N VAL A 304 29.90 12.54 -10.31
CA VAL A 304 29.53 11.12 -10.15
C VAL A 304 30.47 10.40 -9.18
N GLU A 305 31.78 10.67 -9.24
CA GLU A 305 32.76 10.08 -8.32
C GLU A 305 32.56 10.56 -6.88
N ALA A 306 32.27 11.85 -6.66
CA ALA A 306 31.96 12.42 -5.35
C ALA A 306 30.63 11.88 -4.78
N ALA A 307 29.57 11.82 -5.60
CA ALA A 307 28.27 11.28 -5.21
C ALA A 307 28.33 9.78 -4.90
N PHE A 308 29.15 9.01 -5.64
CA PHE A 308 29.40 7.59 -5.32
C PHE A 308 30.09 7.45 -3.96
N LEU A 309 31.10 8.27 -3.68
CA LEU A 309 31.80 8.26 -2.41
C LEU A 309 30.88 8.65 -1.24
N GLN A 310 29.99 9.64 -1.42
CA GLN A 310 28.96 9.98 -0.43
C GLN A 310 28.02 8.79 -0.15
N HIS A 311 27.49 8.12 -1.18
CA HIS A 311 26.67 6.92 -1.01
C HIS A 311 27.44 5.77 -0.32
N ALA A 312 28.71 5.54 -0.67
CA ALA A 312 29.55 4.52 -0.04
C ALA A 312 29.88 4.82 1.44
N VAL A 313 29.93 6.09 1.84
CA VAL A 313 30.02 6.51 3.26
C VAL A 313 28.68 6.31 3.98
N GLN A 314 27.60 6.81 3.40
CA GLN A 314 26.25 6.78 4.00
C GLN A 314 25.71 5.36 4.16
N GLU A 315 25.98 4.48 3.20
CA GLU A 315 25.47 3.11 3.14
C GLU A 315 26.59 2.06 3.25
N SER A 316 27.61 2.35 4.08
CA SER A 316 28.79 1.48 4.35
C SER A 316 28.49 0.05 4.85
N GLN A 317 27.22 -0.29 5.08
CA GLN A 317 26.77 -1.65 5.40
C GLN A 317 26.34 -2.48 4.19
N LEU A 318 26.34 -1.93 2.97
CA LEU A 318 26.06 -2.65 1.74
C LEU A 318 27.20 -3.60 1.31
N THR A 319 26.95 -4.33 0.21
CA THR A 319 27.93 -5.16 -0.49
C THR A 319 28.56 -4.38 -1.64
N LEU A 320 29.76 -4.77 -2.09
CA LEU A 320 30.41 -4.15 -3.25
C LEU A 320 29.54 -4.24 -4.51
N MET A 321 28.84 -5.36 -4.70
CA MET A 321 27.88 -5.55 -5.79
C MET A 321 26.67 -4.61 -5.69
N ALA A 322 26.22 -4.26 -4.48
CA ALA A 322 25.12 -3.32 -4.29
C ALA A 322 25.53 -1.88 -4.65
N HIS A 323 26.74 -1.44 -4.28
CA HIS A 323 27.26 -0.14 -4.71
C HIS A 323 27.46 -0.06 -6.24
N ILE A 324 27.98 -1.11 -6.88
CA ILE A 324 28.08 -1.19 -8.36
C ILE A 324 26.69 -1.10 -9.00
N ASN A 325 25.71 -1.83 -8.46
CA ASN A 325 24.32 -1.76 -8.93
C ASN A 325 23.72 -0.35 -8.75
N HIS A 326 23.99 0.32 -7.62
CA HIS A 326 23.55 1.69 -7.38
C HIS A 326 24.08 2.63 -8.46
N LEU A 327 25.39 2.57 -8.77
CA LEU A 327 26.00 3.35 -9.83
C LEU A 327 25.32 3.12 -11.20
N ILE A 328 25.14 1.85 -11.60
CA ILE A 328 24.54 1.48 -12.90
C ILE A 328 23.14 2.09 -13.08
N HIS A 329 22.34 2.16 -12.02
CA HIS A 329 20.97 2.68 -12.08
C HIS A 329 20.92 4.20 -11.88
N ASN A 330 21.74 4.76 -10.98
CA ASN A 330 21.62 6.13 -10.49
C ASN A 330 22.64 7.12 -11.07
N VAL A 331 23.59 6.70 -11.92
CA VAL A 331 24.58 7.60 -12.56
C VAL A 331 23.93 8.85 -13.19
N HIS A 332 22.77 8.71 -13.82
CA HIS A 332 22.02 9.82 -14.42
C HIS A 332 21.40 10.82 -13.42
N LEU A 333 21.34 10.46 -12.14
CA LEU A 333 20.97 11.34 -11.03
C LEU A 333 22.24 11.92 -10.38
N MET A 334 23.28 11.10 -10.22
CA MET A 334 24.58 11.46 -9.59
C MET A 334 25.37 12.54 -10.33
N VAL A 335 24.99 12.88 -11.57
CA VAL A 335 25.54 14.04 -12.31
C VAL A 335 24.93 15.37 -11.87
N LYS A 336 23.76 15.36 -11.23
CA LYS A 336 23.07 16.56 -10.74
C LYS A 336 23.41 16.74 -9.26
N ASP A 337 24.01 17.87 -8.92
CA ASP A 337 24.26 18.21 -7.53
C ASP A 337 22.93 18.35 -6.76
N PRO A 338 22.89 17.96 -5.47
CA PRO A 338 21.94 18.57 -4.55
C PRO A 338 22.31 20.05 -4.40
N GLU A 339 21.36 20.96 -4.62
CA GLU A 339 21.59 22.39 -4.41
C GLU A 339 21.94 22.65 -2.93
N PRO A 340 23.08 23.28 -2.61
CA PRO A 340 23.38 23.66 -1.24
C PRO A 340 22.47 24.83 -0.83
N GLU A 341 21.72 24.66 0.26
CA GLU A 341 20.94 25.75 0.85
C GLU A 341 21.88 26.87 1.32
N VAL A 342 21.84 28.02 0.65
CA VAL A 342 22.59 29.23 1.03
C VAL A 342 21.64 30.42 1.06
N ASP A 343 21.29 30.88 2.25
CA ASP A 343 20.59 32.14 2.46
C ASP A 343 21.47 33.32 2.01
N THR A 344 20.97 34.15 1.09
CA THR A 344 21.27 35.60 1.05
C THR A 344 20.22 36.33 0.23
N ALA A 345 20.04 37.63 0.49
CA ALA A 345 18.87 38.37 0.03
C ALA A 345 19.21 39.74 -0.57
N ILE A 346 18.18 40.34 -1.19
CA ILE A 346 17.97 41.80 -1.39
C ILE A 346 18.64 42.47 -2.62
N VAL A 347 17.74 42.79 -3.59
CA VAL A 347 17.65 44.03 -4.41
C VAL A 347 18.44 44.13 -5.75
N PRO A 348 17.89 44.82 -6.79
CA PRO A 348 18.30 44.66 -8.20
C PRO A 348 18.77 45.98 -8.89
N THR A 349 19.01 45.97 -10.23
CA THR A 349 18.39 46.87 -11.26
C THR A 349 19.18 46.93 -12.60
N SER A 350 18.46 47.11 -13.72
CA SER A 350 18.84 47.64 -15.07
C SER A 350 19.93 47.01 -15.97
N LEU A 351 19.52 46.79 -17.23
CA LEU A 351 20.33 46.77 -18.48
C LEU A 351 20.80 48.20 -18.85
N PRO A 352 21.88 48.38 -19.66
CA PRO A 352 21.76 48.52 -21.13
C PRO A 352 22.92 47.84 -21.94
N GLN A 353 22.73 47.39 -23.20
CA GLN A 353 23.12 47.99 -24.52
C GLN A 353 24.65 48.28 -24.70
N SER A 354 25.33 48.19 -25.85
CA SER A 354 25.03 48.04 -27.32
C SER A 354 26.27 47.42 -28.04
N GLY A 355 26.36 47.10 -29.35
CA GLY A 355 25.44 47.08 -30.50
C GLY A 355 26.14 47.38 -31.86
N HIS A 356 25.78 46.66 -32.95
CA HIS A 356 26.20 46.85 -34.38
C HIS A 356 27.71 46.68 -34.70
N VAL A 357 28.23 46.57 -35.95
CA VAL A 357 27.81 46.86 -37.36
C VAL A 357 28.33 45.69 -38.26
N ALA A 358 27.54 44.92 -39.02
CA ALA A 358 26.97 45.09 -40.39
C ALA A 358 27.95 45.05 -41.60
N ASP A 359 27.67 44.12 -42.55
CA ASP A 359 27.90 44.10 -44.02
C ASP A 359 29.27 44.46 -44.66
N THR A 360 29.70 43.94 -45.82
CA THR A 360 29.09 43.01 -46.83
C THR A 360 30.23 42.30 -47.61
N ASP A 361 30.00 41.10 -48.18
CA ASP A 361 30.16 40.88 -49.64
C ASP A 361 29.58 39.53 -50.11
N ILE A 362 29.34 39.37 -51.42
CA ILE A 362 28.50 38.31 -52.02
C ILE A 362 29.19 37.57 -53.17
N ARG A 363 29.17 36.22 -53.18
CA ARG A 363 28.89 35.39 -54.39
C ARG A 363 28.67 33.87 -54.16
N LYS A 364 27.39 33.52 -54.03
CA LYS A 364 26.66 32.59 -54.93
C LYS A 364 27.22 31.17 -55.17
N LEU A 365 26.62 30.20 -54.48
CA LEU A 365 26.11 28.97 -55.11
C LEU A 365 24.74 28.63 -54.49
N THR A 366 23.76 28.25 -55.31
CA THR A 366 22.34 28.16 -54.92
C THR A 366 21.87 26.72 -54.72
N LEU A 367 21.18 26.46 -53.61
CA LEU A 367 20.30 25.31 -53.43
C LEU A 367 18.93 25.81 -52.95
N ASN A 368 17.86 25.28 -53.54
CA ASN A 368 16.48 25.65 -53.20
C ASN A 368 15.96 24.80 -52.03
N GLU A 369 14.92 25.30 -51.38
CA GLU A 369 14.34 24.74 -50.15
C GLU A 369 13.29 23.62 -50.42
N GLU A 370 12.48 23.31 -49.40
CA GLU A 370 11.34 22.37 -49.41
C GLU A 370 11.62 20.85 -49.44
N LYS A 371 12.22 20.33 -48.35
CA LYS A 371 11.60 19.26 -47.50
C LYS A 371 12.44 18.92 -46.26
N PRO A 372 11.82 18.63 -45.11
CA PRO A 372 12.53 18.06 -43.96
C PRO A 372 12.95 16.62 -44.28
N HIS A 373 14.26 16.34 -44.27
CA HIS A 373 14.83 15.05 -44.68
C HIS A 373 14.70 13.96 -43.60
N VAL A 374 13.48 13.71 -43.14
CA VAL A 374 13.15 12.60 -42.23
C VAL A 374 12.65 11.41 -43.05
N HIS A 375 13.58 10.58 -43.52
CA HIS A 375 13.22 9.29 -44.10
C HIS A 375 12.70 8.37 -42.98
N VAL A 376 11.38 8.33 -42.81
CA VAL A 376 10.72 7.30 -41.98
C VAL A 376 10.92 5.96 -42.69
N ILE A 377 11.93 5.22 -42.29
CA ILE A 377 12.10 3.82 -42.68
C ILE A 377 10.87 3.06 -42.16
N PRO A 378 10.04 2.46 -43.02
CA PRO A 378 8.94 1.63 -42.54
C PRO A 378 9.53 0.47 -41.74
N ARG A 379 9.04 0.25 -40.52
CA ARG A 379 9.51 -0.84 -39.66
C ARG A 379 9.41 -2.17 -40.45
N PRO A 380 10.51 -2.91 -40.63
CA PRO A 380 10.43 -4.23 -41.25
C PRO A 380 9.54 -5.16 -40.41
N PRO A 381 8.69 -6.00 -41.01
CA PRO A 381 7.73 -6.81 -40.25
C PRO A 381 8.39 -7.73 -39.21
N GLU A 382 9.62 -8.18 -39.45
CA GLU A 382 10.45 -8.92 -38.49
C GLU A 382 10.77 -8.15 -37.19
N TRP A 383 10.71 -6.82 -37.16
CA TRP A 383 10.97 -6.01 -35.95
C TRP A 383 9.78 -5.94 -34.97
N ASP A 384 8.57 -6.31 -35.38
CA ASP A 384 7.47 -6.53 -34.44
C ASP A 384 7.50 -7.93 -33.80
N HIS A 385 8.28 -8.86 -34.37
CA HIS A 385 8.51 -10.20 -33.85
C HIS A 385 9.59 -10.27 -32.75
N ARG A 386 9.31 -9.62 -31.61
CA ARG A 386 9.91 -10.04 -30.33
C ARG A 386 9.58 -11.53 -30.08
N PRO A 387 10.42 -12.30 -29.37
CA PRO A 387 10.09 -13.68 -28.98
C PRO A 387 8.92 -13.71 -27.98
N GLY A 388 7.70 -13.72 -28.51
CA GLY A 388 6.46 -13.49 -27.77
C GLY A 388 5.56 -12.37 -28.31
N SER A 389 5.80 -11.87 -29.53
CA SER A 389 4.83 -11.02 -30.24
C SER A 389 3.44 -11.67 -30.26
N PRO A 390 2.35 -10.93 -29.95
CA PRO A 390 1.01 -11.50 -29.92
C PRO A 390 0.64 -12.13 -31.26
N SER A 391 0.15 -13.37 -31.24
CA SER A 391 -0.54 -13.93 -32.40
C SER A 391 -1.80 -13.10 -32.70
N SER A 392 -2.24 -13.05 -33.97
CA SER A 392 -3.45 -12.32 -34.38
C SER A 392 -4.76 -12.88 -33.79
N SER A 393 -4.68 -13.98 -33.04
CA SER A 393 -5.77 -14.60 -32.27
C SER A 393 -5.57 -14.52 -30.75
N SER A 394 -4.46 -13.96 -30.26
CA SER A 394 -4.08 -13.95 -28.85
C SER A 394 -5.03 -13.12 -27.96
N ILE A 395 -5.07 -13.50 -26.68
CA ILE A 395 -5.89 -12.88 -25.65
C ILE A 395 -4.97 -12.31 -24.58
N ILE A 396 -5.02 -11.00 -24.36
CA ILE A 396 -4.36 -10.34 -23.22
C ILE A 396 -5.07 -10.77 -21.94
N PHE A 397 -4.29 -11.27 -20.98
CA PHE A 397 -4.73 -11.50 -19.61
C PHE A 397 -4.31 -10.29 -18.76
N SER A 398 -5.26 -9.68 -18.04
CA SER A 398 -5.04 -8.50 -17.22
C SER A 398 -5.77 -8.59 -15.88
N LEU A 399 -5.13 -8.09 -14.82
CA LEU A 399 -5.65 -8.05 -13.46
C LEU A 399 -5.86 -6.57 -13.04
N PRO A 400 -6.96 -5.92 -13.47
CA PRO A 400 -7.22 -4.53 -13.11
C PRO A 400 -7.47 -4.38 -11.60
N ASN A 401 -7.07 -3.23 -11.06
CA ASN A 401 -7.13 -2.92 -9.63
C ASN A 401 -6.31 -3.90 -8.76
N LEU A 402 -5.22 -4.46 -9.29
CA LEU A 402 -4.29 -5.32 -8.53
C LEU A 402 -3.74 -4.55 -7.32
N GLU A 403 -4.03 -5.04 -6.12
CA GLU A 403 -3.51 -4.50 -4.86
C GLU A 403 -2.20 -5.19 -4.52
N LEU A 404 -1.14 -4.44 -4.17
CA LEU A 404 0.19 -4.96 -3.84
C LEU A 404 0.75 -4.27 -2.59
N TYR A 405 1.16 -5.04 -1.58
CA TYR A 405 1.76 -4.55 -0.34
C TYR A 405 2.98 -5.40 0.04
N GLY A 406 4.14 -4.76 0.26
CA GLY A 406 5.40 -5.46 0.54
C GLY A 406 5.98 -6.24 -0.67
N ILE A 407 5.45 -6.01 -1.87
CA ILE A 407 5.77 -6.74 -3.10
C ILE A 407 6.28 -5.74 -4.15
N GLU A 408 7.46 -6.01 -4.69
CA GLU A 408 8.13 -5.23 -5.74
C GLU A 408 7.60 -5.60 -7.13
N LEU A 409 7.56 -6.92 -7.39
CA LEU A 409 7.14 -7.55 -8.64
C LEU A 409 6.30 -8.79 -8.29
N LEU A 410 5.27 -9.08 -9.08
CA LEU A 410 4.43 -10.26 -8.95
C LEU A 410 4.39 -11.01 -10.28
N GLU A 411 4.88 -12.25 -10.31
CA GLU A 411 4.86 -13.08 -11.52
C GLU A 411 3.86 -14.23 -11.40
N ILE A 412 3.37 -14.75 -12.53
CA ILE A 412 2.49 -15.94 -12.56
C ILE A 412 3.31 -17.14 -13.05
N ALA A 413 3.64 -18.08 -12.17
CA ALA A 413 4.39 -19.28 -12.52
C ALA A 413 3.55 -20.29 -13.32
N SER A 414 2.29 -20.46 -12.93
CA SER A 414 1.30 -21.22 -13.70
C SER A 414 -0.10 -20.62 -13.53
N CYS A 415 -0.82 -20.49 -14.65
CA CYS A 415 -2.24 -20.17 -14.62
C CYS A 415 -3.09 -21.44 -14.78
N SER A 416 -4.25 -21.43 -14.13
CA SER A 416 -5.31 -22.41 -14.38
C SER A 416 -6.51 -21.66 -14.94
N LEU A 417 -7.12 -22.17 -16.00
CA LEU A 417 -8.19 -21.47 -16.73
C LEU A 417 -9.34 -22.42 -17.01
N SER A 418 -10.56 -21.93 -16.79
CA SER A 418 -11.76 -22.59 -17.31
C SER A 418 -11.99 -22.08 -18.73
N VAL A 419 -12.04 -22.98 -19.71
CA VAL A 419 -12.15 -22.65 -21.14
C VAL A 419 -13.39 -23.29 -21.76
N ARG A 420 -13.98 -22.61 -22.73
CA ARG A 420 -15.16 -23.06 -23.47
C ARG A 420 -14.76 -23.57 -24.85
N CYS A 421 -15.07 -24.83 -25.16
CA CYS A 421 -14.82 -25.42 -26.49
C CYS A 421 -15.59 -24.65 -27.58
N LEU A 422 -14.93 -24.29 -28.68
CA LEU A 422 -15.56 -23.52 -29.76
C LEU A 422 -16.62 -24.32 -30.51
N ARG A 423 -16.46 -25.65 -30.65
CA ARG A 423 -17.39 -26.52 -31.40
C ARG A 423 -18.69 -26.80 -30.63
N CYS A 424 -18.60 -27.32 -29.41
CA CYS A 424 -19.75 -27.83 -28.65
C CYS A 424 -20.18 -26.97 -27.45
N LYS A 425 -19.43 -25.88 -27.15
CA LYS A 425 -19.64 -24.95 -26.02
C LYS A 425 -19.55 -25.56 -24.60
N THR A 426 -19.13 -26.82 -24.47
CA THR A 426 -18.75 -27.45 -23.19
C THR A 426 -17.62 -26.67 -22.52
N VAL A 427 -17.66 -26.57 -21.19
CA VAL A 427 -16.62 -25.97 -20.35
C VAL A 427 -15.63 -27.05 -19.90
N ILE A 428 -14.34 -26.74 -19.91
CA ILE A 428 -13.22 -27.64 -19.62
C ILE A 428 -12.17 -26.87 -18.82
N ASP A 429 -11.59 -27.47 -17.77
CA ASP A 429 -10.65 -26.79 -16.88
C ASP A 429 -9.19 -27.18 -17.18
N LEU A 430 -8.47 -26.29 -17.86
CA LEU A 430 -7.03 -26.44 -18.14
C LEU A 430 -6.23 -25.97 -16.91
N LYS A 431 -5.60 -26.91 -16.20
CA LYS A 431 -4.87 -26.66 -14.94
C LYS A 431 -3.37 -26.61 -15.18
N ASN A 432 -2.65 -25.79 -14.39
CA ASN A 432 -1.19 -25.71 -14.40
C ASN A 432 -0.54 -25.38 -15.76
N ILE A 433 -1.14 -24.47 -16.52
CA ILE A 433 -0.52 -23.90 -17.73
C ILE A 433 0.68 -23.05 -17.29
N ARG A 434 1.88 -23.63 -17.34
CA ARG A 434 3.13 -22.94 -16.93
C ARG A 434 3.43 -21.77 -17.86
N ALA A 435 3.92 -20.68 -17.29
CA ALA A 435 4.38 -19.54 -18.08
C ALA A 435 5.61 -19.89 -18.94
N ARG A 436 5.66 -19.34 -20.16
CA ARG A 436 6.81 -19.47 -21.05
C ARG A 436 8.00 -18.64 -20.53
N THR A 437 8.93 -19.29 -19.85
CA THR A 437 10.33 -18.83 -19.74
C THR A 437 11.09 -19.08 -21.05
N SER A 438 12.16 -18.31 -21.28
CA SER A 438 12.86 -18.18 -22.57
C SER A 438 13.48 -19.46 -23.16
N ALA A 439 13.44 -20.59 -22.46
CA ALA A 439 14.03 -21.86 -22.88
C ALA A 439 13.02 -22.99 -23.14
N ILE A 440 11.75 -22.88 -22.71
CA ILE A 440 10.78 -24.00 -22.77
C ILE A 440 9.38 -23.52 -23.18
N MET A 441 8.91 -23.95 -24.35
CA MET A 441 7.54 -23.68 -24.83
C MET A 441 6.53 -24.68 -24.27
N THR A 442 6.20 -24.57 -22.99
CA THR A 442 5.11 -25.36 -22.39
C THR A 442 3.78 -25.02 -23.05
N THR A 443 3.17 -25.98 -23.75
CA THR A 443 1.82 -25.88 -24.32
C THR A 443 0.97 -26.94 -23.65
N SER A 444 -0.12 -26.52 -22.98
CA SER A 444 -1.10 -27.46 -22.39
C SER A 444 -2.09 -27.86 -23.48
N SER A 445 -2.42 -29.14 -23.60
CA SER A 445 -3.36 -29.66 -24.61
C SER A 445 -4.22 -30.78 -24.03
N ASP A 446 -5.50 -30.78 -24.36
CA ASP A 446 -6.49 -31.74 -23.87
C ASP A 446 -7.55 -32.01 -24.96
N ALA A 447 -8.33 -33.09 -24.83
CA ALA A 447 -9.40 -33.44 -25.76
C ALA A 447 -10.78 -33.07 -25.19
N CYS A 448 -11.61 -32.37 -25.97
CA CYS A 448 -12.95 -32.02 -25.49
C CYS A 448 -13.82 -33.28 -25.23
N PRO A 449 -14.30 -33.50 -23.99
CA PRO A 449 -14.97 -34.76 -23.62
C PRO A 449 -16.33 -34.98 -24.31
N LYS A 450 -16.89 -33.95 -24.97
CA LYS A 450 -18.17 -34.04 -25.70
C LYS A 450 -18.04 -34.17 -27.22
N CYS A 451 -16.90 -33.83 -27.82
CA CYS A 451 -16.75 -33.82 -29.28
C CYS A 451 -15.32 -34.06 -29.81
N SER A 452 -14.44 -34.60 -28.97
CA SER A 452 -13.04 -35.01 -29.23
C SER A 452 -12.11 -34.00 -29.92
N VAL A 453 -12.55 -32.75 -30.10
CA VAL A 453 -11.72 -31.65 -30.60
C VAL A 453 -10.58 -31.40 -29.62
N VAL A 454 -9.34 -31.48 -30.12
CA VAL A 454 -8.15 -31.05 -29.38
C VAL A 454 -8.27 -29.55 -29.09
N ILE A 455 -8.18 -29.21 -27.82
CA ILE A 455 -8.02 -27.84 -27.34
C ILE A 455 -6.59 -27.67 -26.82
N SER A 456 -6.02 -26.48 -26.95
CA SER A 456 -4.74 -26.19 -26.32
C SER A 456 -4.63 -24.73 -25.87
N ALA A 457 -3.76 -24.52 -24.88
CA ALA A 457 -3.48 -23.22 -24.30
C ALA A 457 -1.97 -23.06 -24.05
N ARG A 458 -1.46 -21.88 -24.38
CA ARG A 458 -0.08 -21.45 -24.09
C ARG A 458 -0.14 -20.10 -23.39
N PHE A 459 0.60 -19.97 -22.30
CA PHE A 459 0.65 -18.75 -21.50
C PHE A 459 2.03 -18.10 -21.57
N THR A 460 2.05 -16.84 -21.97
CA THR A 460 3.18 -15.91 -21.80
C THR A 460 2.88 -15.08 -20.57
N ALA A 461 3.69 -15.18 -19.51
CA ALA A 461 3.57 -14.23 -18.40
C ALA A 461 4.26 -12.91 -18.75
N GLU A 462 3.74 -11.81 -18.21
CA GLU A 462 4.47 -10.56 -18.01
C GLU A 462 4.53 -10.25 -16.50
N PRO A 463 5.59 -9.59 -16.00
CA PRO A 463 5.69 -9.22 -14.60
C PRO A 463 4.70 -8.11 -14.25
N LEU A 464 3.89 -8.34 -13.22
CA LEU A 464 2.93 -7.38 -12.68
C LEU A 464 3.62 -6.48 -11.63
N HIS A 465 3.24 -5.21 -11.60
CA HIS A 465 3.60 -4.25 -10.56
C HIS A 465 2.55 -3.13 -10.53
N ALA A 466 2.65 -2.17 -9.60
CA ALA A 466 1.65 -1.11 -9.41
C ALA A 466 1.29 -0.31 -10.69
N ASN A 467 2.20 -0.22 -11.67
CA ASN A 467 1.98 0.48 -12.94
C ASN A 467 1.81 -0.46 -14.16
N SER A 468 1.83 -1.80 -13.96
CA SER A 468 1.54 -2.79 -15.01
C SER A 468 0.56 -3.84 -14.49
N ILE A 469 -0.68 -3.74 -14.96
CA ILE A 469 -1.78 -4.68 -14.69
C ILE A 469 -1.93 -5.74 -15.79
N LYS A 470 -0.93 -5.92 -16.67
CA LYS A 470 -0.94 -6.96 -17.71
C LYS A 470 -0.26 -8.21 -17.14
N ALA A 471 -1.02 -9.28 -16.99
CA ALA A 471 -0.50 -10.58 -16.55
C ALA A 471 0.15 -11.36 -17.70
N GLY A 472 -0.14 -10.97 -18.95
CA GLY A 472 0.55 -11.42 -20.16
C GLY A 472 -0.41 -11.80 -21.28
N PHE A 473 -0.06 -12.82 -22.07
CA PHE A 473 -0.79 -13.25 -23.27
C PHE A 473 -1.12 -14.75 -23.26
N LEU A 474 -2.31 -15.08 -23.75
CA LEU A 474 -2.81 -16.43 -23.93
C LEU A 474 -3.04 -16.71 -25.42
N ASP A 475 -2.30 -17.68 -25.98
CA ASP A 475 -2.63 -18.28 -27.27
C ASP A 475 -3.53 -19.49 -27.01
N LEU A 476 -4.73 -19.52 -27.61
CA LEU A 476 -5.69 -20.61 -27.48
C LEU A 476 -6.03 -21.24 -28.83
N VAL A 477 -6.15 -22.57 -28.86
CA VAL A 477 -6.63 -23.35 -30.02
C VAL A 477 -7.84 -24.17 -29.60
N GLY A 478 -8.87 -24.22 -30.46
CA GLY A 478 -10.10 -25.00 -30.25
C GLY A 478 -11.02 -24.51 -29.13
N CYS A 479 -10.59 -23.55 -28.31
CA CYS A 479 -11.31 -23.03 -27.15
C CYS A 479 -11.22 -21.49 -27.01
N THR A 480 -11.95 -20.93 -26.06
CA THR A 480 -11.85 -19.53 -25.61
C THR A 480 -11.89 -19.48 -24.08
N VAL A 481 -11.23 -18.51 -23.44
CA VAL A 481 -11.32 -18.37 -21.97
C VAL A 481 -12.76 -18.13 -21.54
N ALA A 482 -13.17 -18.73 -20.42
CA ALA A 482 -14.41 -18.46 -19.72
C ALA A 482 -14.15 -17.90 -18.32
N ASP A 483 -13.13 -18.39 -17.60
CA ASP A 483 -12.79 -17.91 -16.25
C ASP A 483 -11.34 -18.18 -15.83
N MET A 484 -10.88 -17.47 -14.79
CA MET A 484 -9.64 -17.75 -14.06
C MET A 484 -9.91 -18.72 -12.91
N LEU A 485 -9.13 -19.80 -12.83
CA LEU A 485 -9.13 -20.75 -11.72
C LEU A 485 -7.92 -20.48 -10.79
N PRO A 486 -7.86 -21.09 -9.59
CA PRO A 486 -6.72 -20.96 -8.69
C PRO A 486 -5.37 -21.17 -9.40
N SER A 487 -4.53 -20.13 -9.35
CA SER A 487 -3.29 -20.00 -10.11
C SER A 487 -2.12 -19.68 -9.17
N VAL A 488 -0.89 -19.99 -9.60
CA VAL A 488 0.31 -19.86 -8.76
C VAL A 488 1.07 -18.58 -9.09
N PHE A 489 1.25 -17.74 -8.07
CA PHE A 489 1.95 -16.47 -8.13
C PHE A 489 3.27 -16.51 -7.35
N LEU A 490 4.28 -15.81 -7.86
CA LEU A 490 5.58 -15.61 -7.20
C LEU A 490 5.75 -14.12 -6.85
N PRO A 491 5.48 -13.71 -5.60
CA PRO A 491 5.80 -12.36 -5.15
C PRO A 491 7.31 -12.19 -4.89
N THR A 492 7.87 -11.07 -5.35
CA THR A 492 9.22 -10.59 -4.99
C THR A 492 9.12 -9.57 -3.86
N CYS A 493 9.83 -9.82 -2.75
CA CYS A 493 9.76 -9.01 -1.54
C CYS A 493 10.37 -7.61 -1.73
N SER A 494 9.62 -6.54 -1.49
CA SER A 494 10.07 -5.16 -1.66
C SER A 494 11.07 -4.65 -0.61
N TYR A 495 11.57 -5.52 0.27
CA TYR A 495 12.58 -5.18 1.28
C TYR A 495 13.96 -5.82 1.00
N CYS A 496 13.99 -7.00 0.39
CA CYS A 496 15.24 -7.74 0.13
C CYS A 496 15.31 -8.33 -1.29
N SER A 497 14.43 -7.85 -2.18
CA SER A 497 14.23 -8.28 -3.58
C SER A 497 14.30 -9.79 -3.82
N THR A 498 13.92 -10.59 -2.82
CA THR A 498 13.89 -12.04 -2.93
C THR A 498 12.53 -12.48 -3.48
N THR A 499 12.53 -13.09 -4.66
CA THR A 499 11.38 -13.79 -5.24
C THR A 499 11.03 -15.03 -4.44
N ALA A 500 9.75 -15.22 -4.13
CA ALA A 500 9.26 -16.44 -3.52
C ALA A 500 9.51 -17.65 -4.44
N VAL A 501 10.21 -18.66 -3.95
CA VAL A 501 10.37 -19.95 -4.63
C VAL A 501 9.10 -20.81 -4.54
N LEU A 502 8.98 -21.78 -5.44
CA LEU A 502 7.88 -22.74 -5.48
C LEU A 502 7.67 -23.45 -4.12
N PRO A 503 6.43 -23.78 -3.72
CA PRO A 503 5.20 -23.80 -4.53
C PRO A 503 4.55 -22.44 -4.81
N GLY A 504 5.12 -21.33 -4.34
CA GLY A 504 4.55 -19.98 -4.56
C GLY A 504 3.30 -19.74 -3.72
N VAL A 505 2.50 -18.76 -4.13
CA VAL A 505 1.24 -18.37 -3.48
C VAL A 505 0.09 -18.68 -4.42
N VAL A 506 -0.86 -19.51 -3.99
CA VAL A 506 -2.08 -19.77 -4.76
C VAL A 506 -3.06 -18.63 -4.54
N ALA A 507 -3.64 -18.10 -5.62
CA ALA A 507 -4.66 -17.06 -5.57
C ALA A 507 -5.71 -17.22 -6.68
N VAL A 508 -6.88 -16.63 -6.46
CA VAL A 508 -8.01 -16.58 -7.39
C VAL A 508 -8.68 -15.19 -7.29
N ARG A 509 -9.53 -14.84 -8.26
CA ARG A 509 -10.27 -13.57 -8.23
C ARG A 509 -11.10 -13.41 -6.95
N GLY A 510 -11.17 -12.19 -6.42
CA GLY A 510 -11.93 -11.83 -5.22
C GLY A 510 -11.20 -12.03 -3.89
N ASP A 511 -10.07 -12.75 -3.88
CA ASP A 511 -9.30 -13.04 -2.68
C ASP A 511 -8.11 -12.08 -2.51
N THR A 512 -7.69 -11.91 -1.25
CA THR A 512 -6.45 -11.23 -0.85
C THR A 512 -5.51 -12.28 -0.23
N SER A 513 -4.45 -12.64 -0.96
CA SER A 513 -3.47 -13.63 -0.51
C SER A 513 -2.38 -12.97 0.33
N LEU A 514 -2.02 -13.59 1.46
CA LEU A 514 -0.91 -13.19 2.31
C LEU A 514 0.22 -14.23 2.23
N SER A 515 1.45 -13.73 2.26
CA SER A 515 2.69 -14.50 2.28
C SER A 515 3.73 -13.79 3.16
N VAL A 516 4.79 -14.50 3.51
CA VAL A 516 5.89 -13.97 4.33
C VAL A 516 7.21 -14.29 3.62
N CYS A 517 8.08 -13.30 3.49
CA CYS A 517 9.38 -13.52 2.86
C CYS A 517 10.24 -14.46 3.70
N ARG A 518 10.78 -15.53 3.09
CA ARG A 518 11.63 -16.51 3.77
C ARG A 518 13.03 -16.00 4.14
N THR A 519 13.44 -14.84 3.61
CA THR A 519 14.78 -14.25 3.85
C THR A 519 14.75 -13.19 4.95
N CYS A 520 13.76 -12.29 4.95
CA CYS A 520 13.69 -11.15 5.86
C CYS A 520 12.46 -11.14 6.76
N HIS A 521 11.61 -12.17 6.69
CA HIS A 521 10.35 -12.30 7.45
C HIS A 521 9.31 -11.17 7.24
N GLN A 522 9.53 -10.27 6.28
CA GLN A 522 8.59 -9.22 5.94
C GLN A 522 7.27 -9.81 5.40
N LYS A 523 6.15 -9.26 5.87
CA LYS A 523 4.81 -9.62 5.41
C LYS A 523 4.57 -9.03 4.02
N MET A 524 4.01 -9.84 3.12
CA MET A 524 3.72 -9.50 1.73
C MET A 524 2.28 -9.93 1.40
N SER A 525 1.47 -9.04 0.82
CA SER A 525 0.10 -9.40 0.43
C SER A 525 -0.31 -8.78 -0.90
N PHE A 526 -1.15 -9.50 -1.63
CA PHE A 526 -1.73 -9.02 -2.88
C PHE A 526 -3.22 -9.38 -2.98
N GLY A 527 -4.01 -8.48 -3.56
CA GLY A 527 -5.42 -8.67 -3.84
C GLY A 527 -5.68 -8.71 -5.34
N ILE A 528 -6.52 -9.63 -5.80
CA ILE A 528 -6.94 -9.73 -7.21
C ILE A 528 -8.45 -9.48 -7.30
N PRO A 529 -8.94 -8.22 -7.32
CA PRO A 529 -10.38 -7.95 -7.30
C PRO A 529 -11.12 -8.46 -8.55
N GLU A 530 -10.44 -8.44 -9.71
CA GLU A 530 -11.03 -8.75 -11.00
C GLU A 530 -9.96 -9.33 -11.95
N ALA A 531 -10.39 -10.20 -12.87
CA ALA A 531 -9.57 -10.74 -13.95
C ALA A 531 -10.27 -10.49 -15.30
N LYS A 532 -9.54 -9.94 -16.27
CA LYS A 532 -10.04 -9.60 -17.61
C LYS A 532 -9.25 -10.30 -18.71
N PHE A 533 -9.98 -10.71 -19.75
CA PHE A 533 -9.47 -11.38 -20.93
C PHE A 533 -9.87 -10.57 -22.16
N LEU A 534 -8.90 -9.90 -22.80
CA LEU A 534 -9.13 -8.97 -23.91
C LEU A 534 -8.53 -9.55 -25.19
N ARG A 535 -9.36 -9.87 -26.18
CA ARG A 535 -8.88 -10.41 -27.46
C ARG A 535 -8.20 -9.32 -28.28
N VAL A 536 -6.98 -9.58 -28.74
CA VAL A 536 -6.28 -8.72 -29.69
C VAL A 536 -6.78 -9.06 -31.09
N SER A 537 -7.53 -8.15 -31.69
CA SER A 537 -7.93 -8.22 -33.10
C SER A 537 -7.23 -7.10 -33.85
N SER A 538 -6.31 -7.43 -34.75
CA SER A 538 -5.80 -6.47 -35.74
C SER A 538 -6.97 -5.98 -36.60
N ALA A 539 -7.02 -4.66 -36.87
CA ALA A 539 -8.15 -4.01 -37.52
C ALA A 539 -8.15 -4.23 -39.05
N ALA A 540 -8.23 -5.49 -39.49
CA ALA A 540 -8.13 -5.88 -40.90
C ALA A 540 -8.93 -7.14 -41.26
N GLU A 541 -10.15 -7.33 -40.72
CA GLU A 541 -11.22 -8.09 -41.38
C GLU A 541 -12.58 -7.83 -40.71
N GLY A 542 -13.60 -7.52 -41.51
CA GLY A 542 -14.85 -6.93 -41.02
C GLY A 542 -15.97 -7.94 -40.75
N LEU A 543 -16.15 -8.34 -39.49
CA LEU A 543 -17.43 -8.88 -39.00
C LEU A 543 -17.79 -8.29 -37.62
N PRO A 544 -18.83 -7.45 -37.50
CA PRO A 544 -19.28 -6.93 -36.22
C PRO A 544 -20.07 -8.01 -35.46
N LEU A 545 -19.36 -9.02 -34.95
CA LEU A 545 -19.91 -9.97 -33.97
C LEU A 545 -20.12 -9.26 -32.62
N ARG A 546 -21.15 -8.41 -32.60
CA ARG A 546 -21.80 -7.85 -31.42
C ARG A 546 -22.55 -8.97 -30.69
N VAL A 547 -21.80 -9.96 -30.22
CA VAL A 547 -22.27 -10.93 -29.25
C VAL A 547 -22.70 -10.12 -28.04
N LYS A 548 -24.02 -9.93 -27.89
CA LYS A 548 -24.60 -9.60 -26.59
C LYS A 548 -24.13 -10.70 -25.65
N ASP A 549 -23.16 -10.37 -24.82
CA ASP A 549 -22.55 -11.38 -23.98
C ASP A 549 -23.64 -11.98 -23.10
N LYS A 550 -23.88 -13.29 -23.25
CA LYS A 550 -24.63 -14.04 -22.27
C LYS A 550 -23.68 -14.26 -21.10
N THR A 551 -23.43 -13.15 -20.39
CA THR A 551 -23.04 -13.14 -18.97
C THR A 551 -23.84 -14.24 -18.31
N GLN A 552 -23.16 -15.16 -17.60
CA GLN A 552 -23.78 -16.32 -16.97
C GLN A 552 -25.09 -15.86 -16.30
N LYS A 553 -26.22 -16.38 -16.81
CA LYS A 553 -27.57 -15.75 -16.76
C LYS A 553 -27.81 -15.09 -15.40
N ALA A 554 -27.42 -13.82 -15.27
CA ALA A 554 -27.19 -13.23 -13.95
C ALA A 554 -28.50 -13.28 -13.18
N ASP A 555 -28.51 -14.00 -12.05
CA ASP A 555 -29.74 -14.34 -11.34
C ASP A 555 -30.56 -13.08 -11.16
N LYS A 556 -31.71 -13.03 -11.85
CA LYS A 556 -32.59 -11.86 -11.86
C LYS A 556 -33.43 -11.88 -10.58
N LEU A 557 -32.74 -11.72 -9.45
CA LEU A 557 -33.28 -11.64 -8.09
C LEU A 557 -34.29 -10.49 -7.90
N GLY A 558 -34.53 -9.66 -8.93
CA GLY A 558 -35.41 -8.48 -8.89
C GLY A 558 -34.82 -7.27 -8.17
N ILE A 559 -33.64 -7.42 -7.58
CA ILE A 559 -33.01 -6.42 -6.71
C ILE A 559 -32.29 -5.33 -7.50
N VAL A 560 -32.38 -4.08 -7.04
CA VAL A 560 -31.73 -2.91 -7.66
C VAL A 560 -30.74 -2.32 -6.67
N ALA A 561 -29.48 -2.14 -7.09
CA ALA A 561 -28.42 -1.60 -6.24
C ALA A 561 -28.74 -0.15 -5.80
N GLY A 562 -29.16 0.01 -4.54
CA GLY A 562 -29.66 1.25 -3.95
C GLY A 562 -30.98 1.06 -3.19
N THR A 563 -31.80 0.08 -3.55
CA THR A 563 -33.05 -0.25 -2.82
C THR A 563 -32.77 -1.23 -1.67
N PRO A 564 -33.64 -1.31 -0.65
CA PRO A 564 -33.61 -2.45 0.28
C PRO A 564 -33.96 -3.77 -0.44
N LEU A 565 -33.53 -4.88 0.14
CA LEU A 565 -33.99 -6.22 -0.22
C LEU A 565 -35.43 -6.45 0.28
N PRO A 566 -36.17 -7.43 -0.27
CA PRO A 566 -37.39 -7.95 0.35
C PRO A 566 -37.14 -8.28 1.82
N ASP A 567 -38.02 -7.79 2.70
CA ASP A 567 -37.91 -7.92 4.15
C ASP A 567 -36.57 -7.44 4.76
N TYR A 568 -35.87 -6.52 4.09
CA TYR A 568 -34.49 -6.12 4.38
C TYR A 568 -33.50 -7.29 4.43
N GLY A 569 -33.76 -8.35 3.67
CA GLY A 569 -32.91 -9.54 3.59
C GLY A 569 -33.11 -10.55 4.72
N ARG A 570 -34.15 -10.40 5.56
CA ARG A 570 -34.50 -11.36 6.61
C ARG A 570 -35.14 -12.62 6.05
N CYS A 571 -35.14 -13.69 6.84
CA CYS A 571 -35.94 -14.90 6.62
C CYS A 571 -36.57 -15.40 7.92
N SER A 572 -37.44 -16.41 7.81
CA SER A 572 -38.06 -17.13 8.94
C SER A 572 -37.02 -17.61 9.97
N HIS A 573 -35.91 -18.17 9.49
CA HIS A 573 -34.80 -18.73 10.27
C HIS A 573 -33.99 -17.66 11.01
N TYR A 574 -33.57 -16.59 10.32
CA TYR A 574 -32.72 -15.53 10.87
C TYR A 574 -33.39 -14.17 10.79
N ARG A 575 -34.46 -14.00 11.57
CA ARG A 575 -35.24 -12.74 11.69
C ARG A 575 -34.42 -11.50 12.13
N LYS A 576 -33.17 -11.70 12.55
CA LYS A 576 -32.20 -10.67 12.97
C LYS A 576 -31.03 -10.52 11.99
N SER A 577 -31.05 -11.17 10.83
CA SER A 577 -30.04 -11.04 9.77
C SER A 577 -30.59 -10.14 8.66
N TYR A 578 -29.89 -9.04 8.34
CA TYR A 578 -30.26 -8.11 7.27
C TYR A 578 -29.29 -8.24 6.08
N ARG A 579 -29.04 -9.48 5.67
CA ARG A 579 -28.04 -9.85 4.68
C ARG A 579 -28.43 -11.16 4.00
N TRP A 580 -28.27 -11.22 2.69
CA TRP A 580 -28.26 -12.47 1.93
C TRP A 580 -26.81 -12.88 1.65
N PHE A 581 -26.60 -14.16 1.35
CA PHE A 581 -25.29 -14.77 1.13
C PHE A 581 -25.21 -15.37 -0.27
N ARG A 582 -24.05 -15.23 -0.93
CA ARG A 582 -23.73 -16.01 -2.13
C ARG A 582 -22.79 -17.15 -1.73
N PHE A 583 -23.29 -18.38 -1.79
CA PHE A 583 -22.53 -19.56 -1.40
C PHE A 583 -21.56 -19.96 -2.52
N SER A 584 -20.34 -20.35 -2.16
CA SER A 584 -19.28 -20.67 -3.13
C SER A 584 -19.61 -21.91 -3.97
N CYS A 585 -20.18 -22.93 -3.34
CA CYS A 585 -20.51 -24.23 -3.93
C CYS A 585 -21.54 -24.16 -5.08
N CYS A 586 -22.50 -23.23 -5.04
CA CYS A 586 -23.58 -23.13 -6.03
C CYS A 586 -23.71 -21.75 -6.72
N GLN A 587 -23.06 -20.70 -6.20
CA GLN A 587 -23.15 -19.30 -6.65
C GLN A 587 -24.57 -18.66 -6.65
N LYS A 588 -25.62 -19.43 -6.33
CA LYS A 588 -26.98 -18.96 -6.01
C LYS A 588 -26.96 -18.09 -4.73
N VAL A 589 -27.99 -17.28 -4.51
CA VAL A 589 -28.07 -16.32 -3.40
C VAL A 589 -29.26 -16.64 -2.48
N TYR A 590 -29.01 -16.78 -1.18
CA TYR A 590 -30.03 -17.13 -0.18
C TYR A 590 -29.93 -16.29 1.10
N PRO A 591 -31.02 -16.12 1.87
CA PRO A 591 -30.99 -15.38 3.13
C PRO A 591 -30.11 -16.00 4.24
N CYS A 592 -29.90 -17.32 4.19
CA CYS A 592 -29.09 -18.07 5.16
C CYS A 592 -28.76 -19.48 4.65
N ASP A 593 -27.85 -20.15 5.37
CA ASP A 593 -27.55 -21.58 5.30
C ASP A 593 -28.83 -22.44 5.22
N ARG A 594 -29.76 -22.30 6.16
CA ARG A 594 -30.99 -23.11 6.19
C ARG A 594 -31.98 -22.86 5.05
N CYS A 595 -31.83 -21.77 4.29
CA CYS A 595 -32.62 -21.53 3.08
C CYS A 595 -31.92 -22.16 1.87
N HIS A 596 -30.60 -22.00 1.77
CA HIS A 596 -29.75 -22.68 0.80
C HIS A 596 -29.93 -24.21 0.89
N ASP A 597 -29.68 -24.79 2.06
CA ASP A 597 -29.71 -26.24 2.27
C ASP A 597 -31.10 -26.85 2.00
N ALA A 598 -32.18 -26.09 2.23
CA ALA A 598 -33.55 -26.53 1.92
C ALA A 598 -33.83 -26.49 0.41
N GLN A 599 -33.52 -25.39 -0.27
CA GLN A 599 -33.90 -25.21 -1.67
C GLN A 599 -33.01 -25.98 -2.65
N VAL A 600 -31.73 -26.23 -2.32
CA VAL A 600 -30.85 -27.04 -3.18
C VAL A 600 -31.20 -28.54 -3.10
N GLN A 601 -31.89 -29.00 -2.05
CA GLN A 601 -32.47 -30.36 -2.01
C GLN A 601 -33.64 -30.54 -3.00
N GLU A 602 -34.34 -29.46 -3.36
CA GLU A 602 -35.50 -29.48 -4.26
C GLU A 602 -35.10 -29.29 -5.74
N ASP A 603 -34.16 -28.38 -6.03
CA ASP A 603 -33.73 -28.03 -7.40
C ASP A 603 -32.88 -29.13 -8.08
N ASP A 604 -31.87 -29.66 -7.38
CA ASP A 604 -30.66 -30.25 -8.00
C ASP A 604 -30.47 -31.77 -7.74
N GLY A 605 -31.54 -32.48 -7.36
CA GLY A 605 -31.62 -33.94 -7.51
C GLY A 605 -30.63 -34.78 -6.67
N ALA A 606 -30.63 -34.60 -5.34
CA ALA A 606 -29.91 -35.44 -4.37
C ALA A 606 -28.36 -35.45 -4.45
N ALA A 607 -27.75 -34.56 -5.23
CA ALA A 607 -26.30 -34.34 -5.20
C ALA A 607 -25.87 -33.58 -3.94
N LYS A 608 -25.41 -34.32 -2.91
CA LYS A 608 -24.99 -33.79 -1.60
C LYS A 608 -23.68 -32.99 -1.70
N HIS A 609 -23.77 -31.72 -2.12
CA HIS A 609 -22.63 -30.81 -2.28
C HIS A 609 -21.92 -30.51 -0.92
N PRO A 610 -20.65 -30.07 -0.92
CA PRO A 610 -19.97 -29.63 0.30
C PRO A 610 -20.63 -28.39 0.91
N ASN A 611 -20.60 -28.30 2.25
CA ASN A 611 -21.07 -27.14 3.01
C ASN A 611 -19.92 -26.14 3.20
N GLU A 612 -19.77 -25.25 2.23
CA GLU A 612 -18.75 -24.19 2.24
C GLU A 612 -19.31 -22.85 2.76
N HIS A 613 -18.43 -21.99 3.28
CA HIS A 613 -18.82 -20.67 3.79
C HIS A 613 -18.99 -19.64 2.66
N ALA A 614 -19.99 -18.77 2.79
CA ALA A 614 -20.27 -17.72 1.82
C ALA A 614 -19.35 -16.49 2.00
N ASN A 615 -18.23 -16.46 1.28
CA ASN A 615 -17.27 -15.34 1.28
C ASN A 615 -17.87 -14.00 0.78
N ARG A 616 -19.07 -14.00 0.18
CA ARG A 616 -19.76 -12.83 -0.39
C ARG A 616 -21.18 -12.70 0.16
N MET A 617 -21.62 -11.48 0.40
CA MET A 617 -22.97 -11.16 0.93
C MET A 617 -23.58 -9.94 0.25
N ILE A 618 -24.92 -9.87 0.23
CA ILE A 618 -25.69 -8.73 -0.28
C ILE A 618 -26.34 -8.00 0.89
N CYS A 619 -26.19 -6.67 0.93
CA CYS A 619 -26.73 -5.81 1.98
C CYS A 619 -28.26 -5.72 1.93
N GLY A 620 -28.94 -6.01 3.03
CA GLY A 620 -30.40 -5.86 3.19
C GLY A 620 -30.95 -4.45 2.98
N TYR A 621 -30.13 -3.42 3.18
CA TYR A 621 -30.56 -2.01 3.13
C TYR A 621 -30.30 -1.31 1.79
N CYS A 622 -29.33 -1.79 1.00
CA CYS A 622 -28.96 -1.15 -0.27
C CYS A 622 -28.76 -2.11 -1.44
N SER A 623 -29.03 -3.41 -1.27
CA SER A 623 -28.93 -4.46 -2.29
C SER A 623 -27.59 -4.55 -3.03
N ARG A 624 -26.51 -3.98 -2.46
CA ARG A 624 -25.15 -4.06 -3.00
C ARG A 624 -24.44 -5.28 -2.44
N GLU A 625 -23.76 -6.00 -3.34
CA GLU A 625 -22.91 -7.13 -3.00
C GLU A 625 -21.53 -6.67 -2.54
N GLN A 626 -20.93 -7.39 -1.59
CA GLN A 626 -19.67 -7.08 -0.93
C GLN A 626 -19.06 -8.37 -0.32
N ASN A 627 -17.77 -8.40 -0.02
CA ASN A 627 -17.16 -9.48 0.76
C ASN A 627 -17.82 -9.59 2.15
N TYR A 628 -17.86 -10.80 2.71
CA TYR A 628 -18.49 -11.07 4.00
C TYR A 628 -17.95 -10.16 5.12
N ARG A 629 -18.85 -9.46 5.82
CA ARG A 629 -18.55 -8.70 7.04
C ARG A 629 -19.62 -9.02 8.09
N PRO A 630 -19.26 -9.24 9.37
CA PRO A 630 -20.20 -9.70 10.37
C PRO A 630 -21.26 -8.65 10.74
N ASP A 631 -20.86 -7.44 11.12
CA ASP A 631 -21.77 -6.49 11.80
C ASP A 631 -22.30 -5.33 10.94
N VAL A 632 -21.57 -4.87 9.91
CA VAL A 632 -21.89 -3.64 9.13
C VAL A 632 -21.60 -3.77 7.63
N CYS A 633 -22.38 -3.07 6.81
CA CYS A 633 -22.09 -2.93 5.38
C CYS A 633 -20.92 -1.96 5.14
N GLY A 634 -19.99 -2.35 4.26
CA GLY A 634 -18.86 -1.51 3.86
C GLY A 634 -19.23 -0.31 2.96
N ILE A 635 -20.47 -0.25 2.45
CA ILE A 635 -20.89 0.69 1.40
C ILE A 635 -21.96 1.69 1.89
N CYS A 636 -22.86 1.27 2.80
CA CYS A 636 -23.88 2.14 3.39
C CYS A 636 -23.83 2.22 4.92
N HIS A 637 -22.86 1.53 5.55
CA HIS A 637 -22.60 1.52 7.01
C HIS A 637 -23.78 1.12 7.92
N ALA A 638 -24.90 0.69 7.34
CA ALA A 638 -26.01 0.08 8.07
C ALA A 638 -25.55 -1.20 8.78
N SER A 639 -26.04 -1.41 10.00
CA SER A 639 -25.75 -2.63 10.77
C SER A 639 -26.59 -3.79 10.25
N LEU A 640 -25.94 -4.88 9.88
CA LEU A 640 -26.55 -6.02 9.19
C LEU A 640 -27.03 -7.12 10.15
N VAL A 641 -26.87 -6.89 11.46
CA VAL A 641 -27.31 -7.78 12.53
C VAL A 641 -28.22 -6.99 13.46
N GLY A 642 -29.40 -7.52 13.75
CA GLY A 642 -30.32 -6.95 14.73
C GLY A 642 -29.63 -6.81 16.09
N ARG A 643 -29.73 -5.60 16.68
CA ARG A 643 -29.07 -5.23 17.94
C ARG A 643 -29.12 -6.39 18.94
N ARG A 644 -27.95 -6.78 19.48
CA ARG A 644 -27.85 -7.73 20.61
C ARG A 644 -28.78 -7.21 21.71
N GLY A 645 -29.80 -7.97 22.05
CA GLY A 645 -30.81 -7.53 23.02
C GLY A 645 -30.13 -7.22 24.35
N GLY A 646 -30.49 -6.09 24.98
CA GLY A 646 -30.14 -5.86 26.38
C GLY A 646 -30.71 -7.02 27.20
N GLY A 647 -29.86 -7.72 27.95
CA GLY A 647 -30.17 -9.04 28.51
C GLY A 647 -31.49 -9.04 29.29
N PHE A 648 -32.51 -9.67 28.70
CA PHE A 648 -33.86 -9.79 29.26
C PHE A 648 -34.25 -11.27 29.32
N TRP A 649 -35.20 -11.58 30.20
CA TRP A 649 -35.43 -12.94 30.70
C TRP A 649 -36.36 -13.74 29.78
N GLU A 650 -35.81 -14.77 29.13
CA GLU A 650 -36.55 -15.91 28.58
C GLU A 650 -35.84 -17.22 28.98
N GLY A 651 -36.58 -18.31 29.22
CA GLY A 651 -36.03 -19.67 29.33
C GLY A 651 -35.12 -19.99 30.54
N GLY A 652 -35.09 -19.17 31.59
CA GLY A 652 -34.49 -19.52 32.89
C GLY A 652 -32.94 -19.51 32.99
N LYS A 653 -32.20 -19.49 31.87
CA LYS A 653 -30.72 -19.45 31.84
C LYS A 653 -30.18 -18.01 31.67
N GLY A 654 -30.65 -17.09 32.52
CA GLY A 654 -30.36 -15.65 32.42
C GLY A 654 -28.92 -15.25 32.78
N THR A 655 -28.40 -14.21 32.12
CA THR A 655 -27.07 -13.64 32.36
C THR A 655 -26.95 -13.02 33.77
N ARG A 656 -26.09 -13.59 34.63
CA ARG A 656 -25.86 -13.09 36.01
C ARG A 656 -24.96 -11.85 36.10
N ASP A 657 -24.31 -11.45 35.01
CA ASP A 657 -23.35 -10.34 34.96
C ASP A 657 -24.00 -8.99 35.35
N ARG A 658 -23.66 -8.47 36.54
CA ARG A 658 -24.14 -7.14 37.00
C ARG A 658 -23.77 -6.00 36.05
N VAL A 659 -22.71 -6.14 35.26
CA VAL A 659 -22.33 -5.18 34.21
C VAL A 659 -23.39 -5.16 33.09
N ARG A 660 -23.88 -6.32 32.65
CA ARG A 660 -24.75 -6.48 31.47
C ARG A 660 -26.24 -6.43 31.78
N MET A 661 -26.64 -6.69 33.03
CA MET A 661 -28.02 -6.45 33.49
C MET A 661 -28.43 -4.98 33.31
N SER A 662 -29.68 -4.74 32.93
CA SER A 662 -30.25 -3.39 32.79
C SER A 662 -30.14 -2.58 34.09
N ARG A 663 -29.90 -1.27 33.99
CA ARG A 663 -30.01 -0.34 35.14
C ARG A 663 -31.44 -0.31 35.74
N LYS A 664 -32.45 -0.79 35.01
CA LYS A 664 -33.84 -0.92 35.47
C LYS A 664 -34.21 -2.32 35.98
N ASP A 665 -33.29 -3.30 35.99
CA ASP A 665 -33.58 -4.62 36.59
C ASP A 665 -33.43 -4.54 38.13
N PRO A 666 -34.49 -4.77 38.92
CA PRO A 666 -34.41 -4.68 40.38
C PRO A 666 -33.46 -5.72 41.01
N ARG A 667 -33.15 -6.81 40.30
CA ARG A 667 -32.24 -7.86 40.78
C ARG A 667 -30.78 -7.41 40.79
N LYS A 668 -30.40 -6.42 39.96
CA LYS A 668 -29.02 -5.89 39.82
C LYS A 668 -28.44 -5.28 41.12
N TYR A 669 -29.31 -4.83 42.02
CA TYR A 669 -28.96 -4.10 43.24
C TYR A 669 -29.33 -4.84 44.54
N ARG A 670 -29.93 -6.05 44.46
CA ARG A 670 -30.56 -6.72 45.62
C ARG A 670 -29.57 -7.21 46.69
N ASN A 671 -28.31 -7.47 46.32
CA ASN A 671 -27.26 -7.90 47.24
C ASN A 671 -26.29 -6.72 47.47
N LYS A 672 -26.53 -5.94 48.54
CA LYS A 672 -25.77 -4.71 48.85
C LYS A 672 -25.60 -4.45 50.36
N LYS A 673 -25.53 -5.51 51.18
CA LYS A 673 -25.32 -5.44 52.64
C LYS A 673 -24.16 -6.36 53.05
N ALA A 674 -23.26 -5.85 53.90
CA ALA A 674 -21.97 -6.43 54.32
C ALA A 674 -21.00 -6.73 53.15
N VAL A 675 -19.72 -6.35 53.17
CA VAL A 675 -18.84 -6.04 54.32
C VAL A 675 -18.22 -4.65 54.15
N ASP A 676 -18.29 -3.83 55.20
CA ASP A 676 -17.49 -2.62 55.44
C ASP A 676 -17.61 -2.34 56.95
N GLY A 677 -16.53 -2.50 57.74
CA GLY A 677 -16.66 -2.35 59.20
C GLY A 677 -15.61 -2.96 60.12
N GLU A 678 -14.32 -2.98 59.76
CA GLU A 678 -13.27 -3.21 60.75
C GLU A 678 -12.15 -2.17 60.60
N ALA A 679 -11.99 -1.35 61.64
CA ALA A 679 -11.08 -0.20 61.66
C ALA A 679 -9.89 -0.47 62.60
N LYS A 680 -8.74 0.10 62.25
CA LYS A 680 -7.48 0.00 62.99
C LYS A 680 -7.65 0.13 64.50
N LYS A 681 -7.08 -0.81 65.27
CA LYS A 681 -6.72 -0.59 66.67
C LYS A 681 -5.20 -0.67 66.82
N LYS A 682 -4.64 0.21 67.67
CA LYS A 682 -3.21 0.22 67.99
C LYS A 682 -2.88 -0.84 69.05
N THR A 683 -1.77 -1.53 68.86
CA THR A 683 -0.63 -1.60 69.80
C THR A 683 0.61 -1.86 68.96
#